data_AF-A0A5M9U8G1-F1
#
_entry.id   AF-A0A5M9U8G1-F1
#
_cell.length_a   1.000
_cell.length_b   1.000
_cell.length_c   1.000
_cell.angle_alpha   90.00
_cell.angle_beta   90.00
_cell.angle_gamma   90.00
#
_symmetry.space_group_name_H-M   'P 1'
#
loop_
_entity.id
_entity.type
_entity.pdbx_description
1 polymer ?
#
loop_
_entity_poly.entity_id
_entity_poly.type
_entity_poly.pdbx_seq_one_letter_code
_entity_poly.pdbx_strand_id
1 'polypeptide(L)'
;MKFASVTPKKDAFENALEHIIRELPQSIQWSNDGHWICFRPEELRLPAQGWKIHLSVIPVEGAELLRRIAPVLTENDVQWKVVSSGLKLIETSNGSIPLPQTGKCVTIYARDEEQFLKLLELMHSCTSDLKGPAIPTDRAYLGSQCVFYRYGAFTDRFYYDRYSGAKVYAIQNPEGKLEEDRRTPGRYKPEWVNEPEELLRIQATGKDQAASRYSDSNNNEFGIRNIRVRRVLKKSGKGGVFLISGTSYEQAVMKEAVHRMRVDGNGRSAHDYLDNEYHVLDLMKDTGVTPRPLDLFSTENNRYLILEYFESISLREYIHRRHVAADYNRADMHRMGIHILNMVQQCHDKGIVINDLTPNNIVVLTDGSVRLIDLELAYVRSDESKADPLTGHTPGYVPRGREHSRRSIYADDLYALGGVFYYMASSIDPYLKYRQSHLEAAQAYLDHQSNTQLRGLGSLGIEIMSGGYVELSEIRETLVALLEQQEVNSGGSMDVIEKDECNMEPEEVLRQAERMVNTLYTSLDFNNPLQLFPENSMSKMFHPANFNFGWTGMIFGFNQLGQITQNRQYHQYAREVLEWILTNQPYVPDETPVALYFGYGAVPWALAETAERINDPSLFRRAEDLALEITRHEPVQTNISHGAAGLGLMLLEIYRIGGRPELLARAEELGVYILEQEEQTDESLSLWKVKDKSDKKGHHSLGFSHGIAGIGYYLLALAERTGKEVYYSAVKRIVDTLDRTSHGGQNGVSLWPASPEKPDTLWVHWCNGSAGIGRFLMAAADILQDPLCTRLGLQAADAVAQATVFASFGQCHGIAGNGDFLLLANRKFPGRYETKLAEYTQSLYVLRSDPQEDIWMWPLEDMESFSPDYMTGYMGIYTFLLRRFYPSVASEPLVYSGFDYNREGKAYDANIHI
;
A
#
# COMPACT_ATOMS: atom_id res chain seq x y z
N MET A 1 4.48 -8.85 5.02
CA MET A 1 4.37 -8.66 6.49
C MET A 1 4.68 -10.01 7.14
N LYS A 2 5.50 -10.11 8.19
CA LYS A 2 5.69 -11.38 8.92
C LYS A 2 4.74 -11.40 10.11
N PHE A 3 3.94 -12.45 10.26
CA PHE A 3 3.05 -12.62 11.42
C PHE A 3 3.78 -13.40 12.49
N ALA A 4 3.80 -12.88 13.72
CA ALA A 4 4.29 -13.66 14.84
C ALA A 4 3.24 -14.74 15.16
N SER A 5 3.62 -16.02 15.03
CA SER A 5 2.81 -17.13 15.51
C SER A 5 2.86 -17.12 17.04
N VAL A 6 1.99 -16.34 17.67
CA VAL A 6 1.81 -16.40 19.11
C VAL A 6 0.54 -17.18 19.37
N THR A 7 0.66 -18.33 20.02
CA THR A 7 -0.43 -18.81 20.86
C THR A 7 -0.34 -17.98 22.14
N PRO A 8 -1.16 -16.94 22.36
CA PRO A 8 -1.19 -16.37 23.68
C PRO A 8 -1.82 -17.44 24.58
N LYS A 9 -1.43 -17.48 25.85
CA LYS A 9 -2.45 -17.72 26.86
C LYS A 9 -3.47 -16.59 26.69
N LYS A 10 -4.45 -16.79 25.79
CA LYS A 10 -5.52 -15.85 25.41
C LYS A 10 -6.34 -15.37 26.62
N ASP A 11 -6.06 -15.93 27.79
CA ASP A 11 -6.79 -15.69 29.01
C ASP A 11 -6.12 -14.61 29.88
N ALA A 12 -4.79 -14.47 29.93
CA ALA A 12 -4.20 -13.68 31.03
C ALA A 12 -4.39 -12.16 30.90
N PHE A 13 -4.14 -11.60 29.71
CA PHE A 13 -4.26 -10.15 29.45
C PHE A 13 -5.73 -9.76 29.31
N GLU A 14 -6.48 -10.55 28.55
CA GLU A 14 -7.92 -10.42 28.35
C GLU A 14 -8.68 -10.56 29.67
N ASN A 15 -8.42 -11.57 30.51
CA ASN A 15 -9.06 -11.68 31.83
C ASN A 15 -8.72 -10.51 32.74
N ALA A 16 -7.50 -9.96 32.65
CA ALA A 16 -7.14 -8.77 33.43
C ALA A 16 -7.95 -7.55 32.96
N LEU A 17 -8.13 -7.36 31.66
CA LEU A 17 -8.98 -6.31 31.09
C LEU A 17 -10.46 -6.49 31.47
N GLU A 18 -11.00 -7.70 31.32
CA GLU A 18 -12.38 -8.02 31.70
C GLU A 18 -12.62 -7.78 33.19
N HIS A 19 -11.66 -8.17 34.04
CA HIS A 19 -11.72 -7.89 35.46
C HIS A 19 -11.73 -6.38 35.74
N ILE A 20 -10.84 -5.61 35.12
CA ILE A 20 -10.82 -4.14 35.26
C ILE A 20 -12.18 -3.55 34.86
N ILE A 21 -12.71 -3.91 33.70
CA ILE A 21 -13.99 -3.42 33.18
C ILE A 21 -15.13 -3.74 34.15
N ARG A 22 -15.14 -4.94 34.74
CA ARG A 22 -16.18 -5.37 35.68
C ARG A 22 -16.13 -4.62 37.01
N GLU A 23 -14.94 -4.26 37.48
CA GLU A 23 -14.75 -3.55 38.76
C GLU A 23 -14.71 -2.02 38.60
N LEU A 24 -14.99 -1.47 37.39
CA LEU A 24 -15.02 -0.02 37.17
C LEU A 24 -16.11 0.64 38.03
N PRO A 25 -15.80 1.77 38.70
CA PRO A 25 -16.81 2.62 39.29
C PRO A 25 -17.80 3.12 38.24
N GLN A 26 -19.06 3.36 38.64
CA GLN A 26 -20.10 3.90 37.74
C GLN A 26 -19.72 5.27 37.14
N SER A 27 -18.83 6.02 37.79
CA SER A 27 -18.33 7.31 37.32
C SER A 27 -17.32 7.21 36.16
N ILE A 28 -16.91 6.01 35.75
CA ILE A 28 -15.97 5.79 34.65
C ILE A 28 -16.67 5.03 33.52
N GLN A 29 -16.77 5.69 32.38
CA GLN A 29 -17.24 5.07 31.14
C GLN A 29 -16.08 4.41 30.41
N TRP A 30 -16.39 3.39 29.61
CA TRP A 30 -15.41 2.76 28.74
C TRP A 30 -15.97 2.51 27.34
N SER A 31 -15.07 2.47 26.36
CA SER A 31 -15.39 2.15 24.96
C SER A 31 -14.28 1.32 24.33
N ASN A 32 -14.59 0.61 23.24
CA ASN A 32 -13.64 -0.18 22.47
C ASN A 32 -13.75 0.19 20.98
N ASP A 33 -12.67 0.67 20.39
CA ASP A 33 -12.61 1.06 18.96
C ASP A 33 -12.04 -0.06 18.05
N GLY A 34 -11.83 -1.25 18.62
CA GLY A 34 -11.20 -2.41 17.99
C GLY A 34 -9.69 -2.50 18.25
N HIS A 35 -8.98 -1.38 18.41
CA HIS A 35 -7.54 -1.35 18.69
C HIS A 35 -7.22 -0.91 20.12
N TRP A 36 -7.97 0.04 20.66
CA TRP A 36 -7.86 0.60 22.00
C TRP A 36 -9.15 0.38 22.79
N ILE A 37 -9.00 0.03 24.06
CA ILE A 37 -10.04 0.20 25.07
C ILE A 37 -9.73 1.51 25.78
N CYS A 38 -10.69 2.44 25.78
CA CYS A 38 -10.58 3.76 26.39
C CYS A 38 -11.41 3.82 27.66
N PHE A 39 -10.83 4.33 28.74
CA PHE A 39 -11.48 4.56 30.03
C PHE A 39 -11.55 6.07 30.29
N ARG A 40 -12.75 6.58 30.55
CA ARG A 40 -13.03 8.01 30.67
C ARG A 40 -13.90 8.30 31.89
N PRO A 41 -13.39 9.03 32.90
CA PRO A 41 -14.23 9.56 33.97
C PRO A 41 -15.25 10.57 33.42
N GLU A 42 -16.52 10.49 33.83
CA GLU A 42 -17.64 11.26 33.24
C GLU A 42 -17.45 12.79 33.36
N GLU A 43 -17.02 13.24 34.53
CA GLU A 43 -16.84 14.66 34.82
C GLU A 43 -15.47 15.22 34.40
N LEU A 44 -14.56 14.35 33.94
CA LEU A 44 -13.23 14.81 33.54
C LEU A 44 -13.31 15.65 32.27
N ARG A 45 -12.69 16.84 32.35
CA ARG A 45 -12.47 17.74 31.21
C ARG A 45 -10.97 17.85 30.99
N LEU A 46 -10.53 17.33 29.87
CA LEU A 46 -9.13 17.42 29.44
C LEU A 46 -8.92 18.63 28.51
N PRO A 47 -7.72 19.23 28.50
CA PRO A 47 -7.34 20.15 27.44
C PRO A 47 -7.29 19.42 26.08
N ALA A 48 -7.29 20.17 24.97
CA ALA A 48 -7.18 19.57 23.63
C ALA A 48 -5.80 18.93 23.37
N GLN A 49 -4.79 19.30 24.16
CA GLN A 49 -3.40 18.88 24.04
C GLN A 49 -2.67 19.06 25.38
N GLY A 50 -1.59 18.33 25.59
CA GLY A 50 -0.80 18.42 26.81
C GLY A 50 0.27 17.34 26.92
N TRP A 51 0.83 17.19 28.12
CA TRP A 51 1.72 16.10 28.47
C TRP A 51 0.93 14.80 28.68
N LYS A 52 1.39 13.73 28.04
CA LYS A 52 0.83 12.39 28.20
C LYS A 52 1.92 11.37 28.47
N ILE A 53 1.56 10.34 29.23
CA ILE A 53 2.44 9.26 29.63
C ILE A 53 2.09 8.05 28.77
N HIS A 54 3.11 7.39 28.23
CA HIS A 54 2.97 6.11 27.56
C HIS A 54 3.69 5.05 28.35
N LEU A 55 3.00 3.93 28.59
CA LEU A 55 3.61 2.77 29.22
C LEU A 55 3.94 1.72 28.17
N SER A 56 5.10 1.09 28.35
CA SER A 56 5.57 -0.03 27.56
C SER A 56 5.79 -1.24 28.45
N VAL A 57 5.52 -2.42 27.91
CA VAL A 57 5.74 -3.70 28.60
C VAL A 57 5.93 -4.82 27.58
N ILE A 58 6.74 -5.82 27.93
CA ILE A 58 6.81 -7.05 27.14
C ILE A 58 5.49 -7.82 27.24
N PRO A 59 5.03 -8.52 26.18
CA PRO A 59 3.69 -9.10 26.15
C PRO A 59 3.35 -10.03 27.33
N VAL A 60 4.34 -10.81 27.80
CA VAL A 60 4.17 -11.76 28.92
C VAL A 60 3.89 -11.08 30.28
N GLU A 61 4.30 -9.82 30.45
CA GLU A 61 4.08 -9.03 31.67
C GLU A 61 2.85 -8.11 31.55
N GLY A 62 2.16 -8.09 30.40
CA GLY A 62 1.06 -7.17 30.14
C GLY A 62 -0.08 -7.27 31.15
N ALA A 63 -0.48 -8.48 31.54
CA ALA A 63 -1.53 -8.69 32.54
C ALA A 63 -1.15 -8.12 33.92
N GLU A 64 0.13 -8.22 34.28
CA GLU A 64 0.64 -7.72 35.55
C GLU A 64 0.74 -6.19 35.55
N LEU A 65 1.17 -5.58 34.43
CA LEU A 65 1.11 -4.13 34.25
C LEU A 65 -0.31 -3.61 34.55
N LEU A 66 -1.34 -4.21 33.94
CA LEU A 66 -2.73 -3.78 34.09
C LEU A 66 -3.22 -3.86 35.54
N ARG A 67 -2.91 -4.95 36.25
CA ARG A 67 -3.28 -5.10 37.68
C ARG A 67 -2.67 -4.01 38.56
N ARG A 68 -1.46 -3.56 38.25
CA ARG A 68 -0.74 -2.57 39.05
C ARG A 68 -1.18 -1.14 38.76
N ILE A 69 -1.45 -0.80 37.49
CA ILE A 69 -1.78 0.58 37.12
C ILE A 69 -3.26 0.91 37.24
N ALA A 70 -4.17 -0.04 36.99
CA ALA A 70 -5.59 0.26 36.90
C ALA A 70 -6.19 0.83 38.20
N PRO A 71 -5.89 0.28 39.40
CA PRO A 71 -6.36 0.88 40.66
C PRO A 71 -5.85 2.32 40.84
N VAL A 72 -4.57 2.56 40.55
CA VAL A 72 -3.95 3.87 40.68
C VAL A 72 -4.58 4.89 39.74
N LEU A 73 -4.83 4.51 38.48
CA LEU A 73 -5.44 5.41 37.49
C LEU A 73 -6.91 5.72 37.81
N THR A 74 -7.65 4.72 38.33
CA THR A 74 -9.03 4.88 38.80
C THR A 74 -9.10 5.82 40.00
N GLU A 75 -8.23 5.67 41.00
CA GLU A 75 -8.19 6.52 42.21
C GLU A 75 -7.79 7.98 41.93
N ASN A 76 -7.14 8.24 40.79
CA ASN A 76 -6.67 9.58 40.41
C ASN A 76 -7.56 10.26 39.35
N ASP A 77 -8.73 9.68 39.02
CA ASP A 77 -9.70 10.19 38.05
C ASP A 77 -9.06 10.59 36.71
N VAL A 78 -8.30 9.67 36.12
CA VAL A 78 -7.54 9.91 34.88
C VAL A 78 -8.19 9.24 33.69
N GLN A 79 -8.21 9.92 32.53
CA GLN A 79 -8.54 9.26 31.27
C GLN A 79 -7.30 8.52 30.75
N TRP A 80 -7.49 7.26 30.35
CA TRP A 80 -6.41 6.44 29.79
C TRP A 80 -6.95 5.44 28.78
N LYS A 81 -6.06 4.88 27.97
CA LYS A 81 -6.38 3.82 27.01
C LYS A 81 -5.31 2.74 26.98
N VAL A 82 -5.71 1.53 26.64
CA VAL A 82 -4.87 0.34 26.55
C VAL A 82 -5.18 -0.44 25.28
N VAL A 83 -4.19 -1.13 24.71
CA VAL A 83 -4.40 -2.03 23.57
C VAL A 83 -5.50 -3.06 23.86
N SER A 84 -6.33 -3.35 22.88
CA SER A 84 -7.58 -4.11 23.04
C SER A 84 -7.40 -5.61 23.32
N SER A 85 -6.21 -6.16 23.07
CA SER A 85 -5.91 -7.58 23.28
C SER A 85 -4.41 -7.82 23.45
N GLY A 86 -4.05 -9.00 23.98
CA GLY A 86 -2.66 -9.44 24.07
C GLY A 86 -2.01 -9.59 22.68
N LEU A 87 -2.79 -9.92 21.66
CA LEU A 87 -2.33 -9.94 20.27
C LEU A 87 -1.94 -8.54 19.78
N LYS A 88 -2.74 -7.51 20.08
CA LYS A 88 -2.37 -6.12 19.77
C LYS A 88 -1.12 -5.65 20.54
N LEU A 89 -0.94 -6.09 21.78
CA LEU A 89 0.30 -5.82 22.54
C LEU A 89 1.54 -6.41 21.85
N ILE A 90 1.43 -7.63 21.33
CA ILE A 90 2.51 -8.27 20.56
C ILE A 90 2.81 -7.47 19.29
N GLU A 91 1.78 -7.09 18.53
CA GLU A 91 1.93 -6.24 17.33
C GLU A 91 2.70 -4.95 17.64
N THR A 92 2.47 -4.32 18.80
CA THR A 92 3.18 -3.07 19.12
C THR A 92 4.67 -3.23 19.40
N SER A 93 5.10 -4.43 19.79
CA SER A 93 6.51 -4.75 19.99
C SER A 93 7.20 -5.28 18.73
N ASN A 94 6.48 -5.83 17.76
CA ASN A 94 7.06 -6.56 16.62
C ASN A 94 7.71 -5.70 15.54
N GLY A 95 7.56 -4.37 15.61
CA GLY A 95 8.14 -3.43 14.66
C GLY A 95 7.48 -3.41 13.28
N SER A 96 6.36 -4.12 13.11
CA SER A 96 5.50 -4.12 11.91
C SER A 96 4.52 -2.95 11.87
N ILE A 97 4.30 -2.28 13.01
CA ILE A 97 3.44 -1.11 13.12
C ILE A 97 4.25 0.19 12.91
N PRO A 98 3.59 1.30 12.53
CA PRO A 98 4.27 2.60 12.39
C PRO A 98 5.04 3.00 13.65
N LEU A 99 6.20 3.64 13.47
CA LEU A 99 7.05 4.14 14.58
C LEU A 99 6.27 4.90 15.67
N PRO A 100 5.27 5.75 15.35
CA PRO A 100 4.49 6.45 16.38
C PRO A 100 3.71 5.58 17.36
N GLN A 101 3.44 4.32 17.00
CA GLN A 101 2.69 3.36 17.81
C GLN A 101 3.61 2.28 18.41
N THR A 102 4.87 2.20 17.95
CA THR A 102 5.86 1.21 18.39
C THR A 102 6.08 1.27 19.90
N GLY A 103 5.98 0.12 20.56
CA GLY A 103 6.21 -0.07 21.99
C GLY A 103 5.10 0.42 22.92
N LYS A 104 4.02 1.04 22.41
CA LYS A 104 2.95 1.62 23.25
C LYS A 104 1.95 0.55 23.67
N CYS A 105 1.81 0.33 24.97
CA CYS A 105 0.78 -0.52 25.58
C CYS A 105 -0.37 0.30 26.17
N VAL A 106 -0.03 1.37 26.90
CA VAL A 106 -1.00 2.24 27.59
C VAL A 106 -0.68 3.69 27.27
N THR A 107 -1.71 4.53 27.14
CA THR A 107 -1.59 5.99 27.09
C THR A 107 -2.43 6.62 28.19
N ILE A 108 -1.84 7.50 28.98
CA ILE A 108 -2.47 8.18 30.12
C ILE A 108 -2.47 9.69 29.84
N TYR A 109 -3.63 10.34 30.00
CA TYR A 109 -3.83 11.75 29.69
C TYR A 109 -3.99 12.56 30.98
N ALA A 110 -2.98 13.36 31.31
CA ALA A 110 -3.02 14.26 32.46
C ALA A 110 -3.78 15.55 32.12
N ARG A 111 -4.59 16.05 33.06
CA ARG A 111 -5.37 17.28 32.87
C ARG A 111 -4.52 18.55 32.95
N ASP A 112 -3.43 18.51 33.72
CA ASP A 112 -2.51 19.60 33.99
C ASP A 112 -1.09 19.05 34.30
N GLU A 113 -0.13 19.96 34.45
CA GLU A 113 1.28 19.61 34.70
C GLU A 113 1.50 18.97 36.08
N GLU A 114 0.73 19.37 37.10
CA GLU A 114 0.83 18.83 38.46
C GLU A 114 0.41 17.34 38.48
N GLN A 115 -0.74 17.02 37.89
CA GLN A 115 -1.21 15.65 37.75
C GLN A 115 -0.26 14.82 36.89
N PHE A 116 0.33 15.41 35.84
CA PHE A 116 1.32 14.75 34.98
C PHE A 116 2.55 14.29 35.78
N LEU A 117 3.16 15.17 36.57
CA LEU A 117 4.34 14.85 37.39
C LEU A 117 4.03 13.79 38.44
N LYS A 118 2.88 13.92 39.12
CA LYS A 118 2.41 12.91 40.10
C LYS A 118 2.25 11.53 39.45
N LEU A 119 1.59 11.47 38.29
CA LEU A 119 1.36 10.21 37.58
C LEU A 119 2.66 9.59 37.06
N LEU A 120 3.64 10.39 36.62
CA LEU A 120 4.95 9.87 36.20
C LEU A 120 5.65 9.11 37.34
N GLU A 121 5.69 9.69 38.53
CA GLU A 121 6.32 9.07 39.70
C GLU A 121 5.58 7.80 40.14
N LEU A 122 4.23 7.85 40.17
CA LEU A 122 3.41 6.68 40.50
C LEU A 122 3.62 5.55 39.49
N MET A 123 3.56 5.84 38.20
CA MET A 123 3.78 4.83 37.16
C MET A 123 5.19 4.26 37.23
N HIS A 124 6.21 5.08 37.51
CA HIS A 124 7.58 4.61 37.68
C HIS A 124 7.72 3.64 38.86
N SER A 125 7.11 3.99 40.00
CA SER A 125 7.12 3.15 41.21
C SER A 125 6.42 1.81 40.98
N CYS A 126 5.24 1.83 40.35
CA CYS A 126 4.44 0.63 40.07
C CYS A 126 5.07 -0.33 39.04
N THR A 127 5.99 0.17 38.20
CA THR A 127 6.55 -0.58 37.06
C THR A 127 8.06 -0.78 37.14
N SER A 128 8.68 -0.51 38.29
CA SER A 128 10.14 -0.47 38.47
C SER A 128 10.88 -1.79 38.19
N ASP A 129 10.22 -2.93 38.38
CA ASP A 129 10.71 -4.30 38.10
C ASP A 129 10.23 -4.87 36.76
N LEU A 130 9.31 -4.19 36.07
CA LEU A 130 8.81 -4.61 34.76
C LEU A 130 9.74 -4.16 33.63
N LYS A 131 9.60 -4.79 32.47
CA LYS A 131 10.41 -4.48 31.28
C LYS A 131 9.52 -4.14 30.10
N GLY A 132 9.88 -3.11 29.35
CA GLY A 132 9.21 -2.73 28.11
C GLY A 132 10.18 -2.50 26.95
N PRO A 133 9.71 -2.65 25.70
CA PRO A 133 10.39 -2.09 24.54
C PRO A 133 10.54 -0.56 24.66
N ALA A 134 11.56 0.00 24.01
CA ALA A 134 11.68 1.45 23.90
C ALA A 134 10.52 2.03 23.07
N ILE A 135 10.07 3.24 23.40
CA ILE A 135 9.15 4.01 22.59
C ILE A 135 9.96 5.09 21.85
N PRO A 136 10.29 4.91 20.56
CA PRO A 136 11.29 5.75 19.88
C PRO A 136 10.91 7.23 19.83
N THR A 137 9.61 7.55 19.84
CA THR A 137 9.07 8.90 19.69
C THR A 137 8.93 9.67 21.00
N ASP A 138 9.21 9.02 22.12
CA ASP A 138 8.92 9.52 23.46
C ASP A 138 10.20 9.53 24.31
N ARG A 139 10.17 10.27 25.42
CA ARG A 139 11.29 10.36 26.35
C ARG A 139 11.10 9.41 27.52
N ALA A 140 12.12 8.63 27.88
CA ALA A 140 12.09 7.78 29.06
C ALA A 140 12.18 8.64 30.33
N TYR A 141 11.38 8.31 31.35
CA TYR A 141 11.44 8.97 32.66
C TYR A 141 12.45 8.24 33.56
N LEU A 142 13.50 8.92 34.06
CA LEU A 142 14.51 8.35 34.96
C LEU A 142 15.20 7.08 34.42
N GLY A 143 15.45 7.02 33.11
CA GLY A 143 15.95 5.81 32.46
C GLY A 143 15.03 4.58 32.59
N SER A 144 13.74 4.78 32.94
CA SER A 144 12.76 3.71 33.02
C SER A 144 12.64 2.95 31.71
N GLN A 145 12.39 1.66 31.83
CA GLN A 145 12.15 0.77 30.68
C GLN A 145 10.67 0.68 30.33
N CYS A 146 9.80 1.22 31.17
CA CYS A 146 8.35 1.09 31.06
C CYS A 146 7.65 2.45 30.95
N VAL A 147 8.22 3.52 31.52
CA VAL A 147 7.55 4.83 31.61
C VAL A 147 8.18 5.83 30.67
N PHE A 148 7.38 6.28 29.70
CA PHE A 148 7.77 7.27 28.70
C PHE A 148 6.77 8.43 28.68
N TYR A 149 7.18 9.59 28.20
CA TYR A 149 6.29 10.73 28.06
C TYR A 149 6.60 11.58 26.83
N ARG A 150 5.57 12.29 26.36
CA ARG A 150 5.66 13.29 25.29
C ARG A 150 4.56 14.33 25.43
N TYR A 151 4.75 15.48 24.80
CA TYR A 151 3.70 16.45 24.58
C TYR A 151 2.95 16.14 23.28
N GLY A 152 1.63 16.28 23.23
CA GLY A 152 0.87 16.09 21.99
C GLY A 152 -0.64 16.27 22.14
N ALA A 153 -1.35 16.03 21.04
CA ALA A 153 -2.81 16.14 20.99
C ALA A 153 -3.51 15.07 21.86
N PHE A 154 -4.63 15.46 22.48
CA PHE A 154 -5.54 14.60 23.24
C PHE A 154 -6.85 14.35 22.48
N THR A 155 -7.27 15.30 21.64
CA THR A 155 -8.44 15.19 20.77
C THR A 155 -8.03 14.92 19.32
N ASP A 156 -8.98 14.44 18.50
CA ASP A 156 -8.81 14.24 17.05
C ASP A 156 -8.82 15.56 16.28
N ARG A 157 -7.86 16.43 16.62
CA ARG A 157 -7.60 17.66 15.91
C ARG A 157 -6.66 17.36 14.74
N PHE A 158 -7.06 17.76 13.54
CA PHE A 158 -6.29 17.54 12.32
C PHE A 158 -6.49 18.69 11.33
N TYR A 159 -5.64 18.73 10.31
CA TYR A 159 -5.85 19.48 9.07
C TYR A 159 -5.51 18.57 7.89
N TYR A 160 -5.94 18.91 6.68
CA TYR A 160 -5.51 18.21 5.47
C TYR A 160 -4.25 18.88 4.90
N ASP A 161 -3.21 18.09 4.64
CA ASP A 161 -2.00 18.57 4.01
C ASP A 161 -2.29 19.06 2.59
N ARG A 162 -1.87 20.29 2.28
CA ARG A 162 -2.18 20.95 1.01
C ARG A 162 -1.53 20.31 -0.21
N TYR A 163 -0.51 19.46 -0.03
CA TYR A 163 0.15 18.76 -1.13
C TYR A 163 -0.53 17.41 -1.36
N SER A 164 -0.51 16.54 -0.36
CA SER A 164 -1.03 15.17 -0.47
C SER A 164 -2.54 15.04 -0.32
N GLY A 165 -3.22 16.04 0.26
CA GLY A 165 -4.62 15.92 0.70
C GLY A 165 -4.80 14.99 1.91
N ALA A 166 -3.70 14.50 2.50
CA ALA A 166 -3.76 13.56 3.61
C ALA A 166 -4.06 14.26 4.94
N LYS A 167 -4.81 13.59 5.81
CA LYS A 167 -5.16 14.00 7.16
C LYS A 167 -3.93 13.99 8.05
N VAL A 168 -3.59 15.14 8.63
CA VAL A 168 -2.46 15.33 9.53
C VAL A 168 -2.97 15.71 10.91
N TYR A 169 -2.74 14.82 11.89
CA TYR A 169 -3.04 15.12 13.29
C TYR A 169 -2.20 16.30 13.80
N ALA A 170 -2.83 17.18 14.56
CA ALA A 170 -2.28 18.49 14.87
C ALA A 170 -2.45 18.89 16.34
N ILE A 171 -1.51 19.69 16.81
CA ILE A 171 -1.58 20.50 18.03
C ILE A 171 -1.68 21.96 17.65
N GLN A 172 -2.04 22.82 18.60
CA GLN A 172 -2.15 24.26 18.42
C GLN A 172 -1.00 24.94 19.14
N ASN A 173 -0.30 25.82 18.44
CA ASN A 173 0.77 26.62 19.02
C ASN A 173 0.20 27.81 19.83
N PRO A 174 1.04 28.57 20.57
CA PRO A 174 0.59 29.72 21.36
C PRO A 174 -0.12 30.82 20.54
N GLU A 175 0.16 30.92 19.24
CA GLU A 175 -0.51 31.86 18.33
C GLU A 175 -1.88 31.36 17.83
N GLY A 176 -2.32 30.17 18.26
CA GLY A 176 -3.60 29.58 17.87
C GLY A 176 -3.57 28.81 16.54
N LYS A 177 -2.41 28.65 15.90
CA LYS A 177 -2.26 27.95 14.63
C LYS A 177 -2.06 26.45 14.82
N LEU A 178 -2.66 25.65 13.92
CA LEU A 178 -2.42 24.20 13.88
C LEU A 178 -1.03 23.88 13.33
N GLU A 179 -0.29 23.09 14.08
CA GLU A 179 0.99 22.50 13.72
C GLU A 179 0.88 20.98 13.84
N GLU A 180 1.63 20.25 13.02
CA GLU A 180 1.64 18.78 13.07
C GLU A 180 2.09 18.28 14.45
N ASP A 181 1.35 17.31 15.01
CA ASP A 181 1.78 16.52 16.16
C ASP A 181 2.88 15.55 15.70
N ARG A 182 4.10 16.06 15.54
CA ARG A 182 5.24 15.30 15.00
C ARG A 182 5.65 14.18 15.95
N ARG A 183 5.63 12.95 15.45
CA ARG A 183 5.95 11.72 16.21
C ARG A 183 7.19 11.06 15.62
N THR A 184 8.32 11.77 15.71
CA THR A 184 9.62 11.31 15.19
C THR A 184 10.61 11.12 16.33
N PRO A 185 11.54 10.15 16.23
CA PRO A 185 12.56 9.97 17.26
C PRO A 185 13.31 11.26 17.61
N GLY A 186 13.54 11.47 18.91
CA GLY A 186 14.17 12.69 19.44
C GLY A 186 13.26 13.93 19.53
N ARG A 187 12.05 13.92 18.95
CA ARG A 187 11.09 15.03 19.05
C ARG A 187 9.87 14.65 19.89
N TYR A 188 10.06 14.55 21.21
CA TYR A 188 8.98 14.24 22.18
C TYR A 188 8.18 15.47 22.61
N LYS A 189 8.60 16.69 22.24
CA LYS A 189 7.87 17.94 22.45
C LYS A 189 8.15 18.95 21.33
N PRO A 190 7.25 19.91 21.08
CA PRO A 190 7.55 21.09 20.27
C PRO A 190 8.61 21.99 20.91
N GLU A 191 9.29 22.81 20.10
CA GLU A 191 10.32 23.74 20.59
C GLU A 191 9.75 24.78 21.57
N TRP A 192 8.51 25.21 21.35
CA TRP A 192 7.81 26.23 22.15
C TRP A 192 7.23 25.67 23.47
N VAL A 193 7.24 24.35 23.67
CA VAL A 193 6.85 23.73 24.95
C VAL A 193 8.09 23.59 25.83
N ASN A 194 8.06 24.17 27.02
CA ASN A 194 9.09 23.91 28.03
C ASN A 194 8.80 22.61 28.77
N GLU A 195 9.85 21.85 29.09
CA GLU A 195 9.72 20.70 29.98
C GLU A 195 9.58 21.20 31.43
N PRO A 196 8.73 20.57 32.26
CA PRO A 196 8.59 20.94 33.67
C PRO A 196 9.93 21.05 34.39
N GLU A 197 10.12 22.09 35.21
CA GLU A 197 11.40 22.34 35.91
C GLU A 197 11.85 21.15 36.77
N GLU A 198 10.91 20.44 37.39
CA GLU A 198 11.13 19.23 38.17
C GLU A 198 11.92 18.18 37.36
N LEU A 199 11.52 17.95 36.10
CA LEU A 199 12.17 16.98 35.21
C LEU A 199 13.56 17.44 34.79
N LEU A 200 13.74 18.74 34.51
CA LEU A 200 15.05 19.30 34.19
C LEU A 200 16.03 19.16 35.38
N ARG A 201 15.56 19.40 36.61
CA ARG A 201 16.36 19.21 37.83
C ARG A 201 16.75 17.75 38.01
N ILE A 202 15.81 16.83 37.86
CA ILE A 202 16.05 15.39 37.91
C ILE A 202 17.13 14.98 36.90
N GLN A 203 17.03 15.47 35.66
CA GLN A 203 17.99 15.17 34.60
C GLN A 203 19.40 15.72 34.89
N ALA A 204 19.49 16.91 35.48
CA ALA A 204 20.76 17.53 35.85
C ALA A 204 21.54 16.74 36.94
N THR A 205 20.87 15.87 37.72
CA THR A 205 21.52 15.05 38.76
C THR A 205 22.32 13.84 38.24
N GLY A 206 22.36 13.63 36.92
CA GLY A 206 23.31 12.68 36.29
C GLY A 206 22.87 11.21 36.25
N LYS A 207 21.70 10.84 36.79
CA LYS A 207 21.14 9.48 36.62
C LYS A 207 20.53 9.21 35.23
N ASP A 208 20.38 10.24 34.39
CA ASP A 208 19.71 10.18 33.08
C ASP A 208 20.64 10.32 31.86
N GLN A 209 21.97 10.45 32.06
CA GLN A 209 22.93 10.61 30.96
C GLN A 209 23.02 9.38 30.03
N ALA A 210 22.49 8.23 30.43
CA ALA A 210 22.41 7.03 29.60
C ALA A 210 21.20 7.05 28.63
N ALA A 211 20.13 7.79 28.93
CA ALA A 211 18.92 7.85 28.11
C ALA A 211 18.99 8.94 27.02
N SER A 212 19.83 9.96 27.21
CA SER A 212 20.01 11.10 26.29
C SER A 212 20.69 10.76 24.96
N ARG A 213 21.37 9.61 24.83
CA ARG A 213 22.09 9.25 23.59
C ARG A 213 21.21 8.62 22.51
N TYR A 214 19.98 8.22 22.85
CA TYR A 214 19.05 7.65 21.85
C TYR A 214 18.56 8.70 20.83
N SER A 215 18.67 10.01 21.12
CA SER A 215 18.15 11.09 20.27
C SER A 215 19.13 11.66 19.24
N ASP A 216 20.43 11.36 19.31
CA ASP A 216 21.46 12.03 18.50
C ASP A 216 21.88 11.25 17.22
N SER A 217 21.17 10.18 16.87
CA SER A 217 21.47 9.36 15.67
C SER A 217 21.13 10.02 14.32
N ASN A 218 20.96 11.35 14.27
CA ASN A 218 20.78 12.11 13.02
C ASN A 218 22.09 12.43 12.29
N ASN A 219 23.25 12.07 12.85
CA ASN A 219 24.51 12.15 12.12
C ASN A 219 24.80 10.81 11.45
N ASN A 220 25.02 10.84 10.13
CA ASN A 220 25.42 9.74 9.24
C ASN A 220 26.77 9.07 9.60
N GLU A 221 27.29 9.29 10.80
CA GLU A 221 28.47 8.63 11.34
C GLU A 221 28.07 7.86 12.60
N PHE A 222 27.80 6.57 12.44
CA PHE A 222 27.87 5.66 13.57
C PHE A 222 29.33 5.67 14.05
N GLY A 223 29.65 6.38 15.14
CA GLY A 223 30.97 6.33 15.79
C GLY A 223 31.33 4.95 16.37
N ILE A 224 30.61 3.90 16.00
CA ILE A 224 30.74 2.53 16.46
C ILE A 224 31.78 1.85 15.55
N ARG A 225 32.92 1.46 16.13
CA ARG A 225 33.97 0.65 15.48
C ARG A 225 34.48 1.20 14.12
N ASN A 226 34.51 2.52 13.91
CA ASN A 226 34.88 3.15 12.62
C ASN A 226 34.02 2.71 11.43
N ILE A 227 32.75 2.39 11.66
CA ILE A 227 31.79 2.00 10.62
C ILE A 227 31.11 3.24 10.06
N ARG A 228 31.17 3.44 8.74
CA ARG A 228 30.45 4.51 8.05
C ARG A 228 29.22 3.95 7.34
N VAL A 229 28.04 4.53 7.62
CA VAL A 229 26.81 4.21 6.88
C VAL A 229 26.83 4.92 5.54
N ARG A 230 26.77 4.14 4.45
CA ARG A 230 26.66 4.67 3.08
C ARG A 230 25.22 4.91 2.68
N ARG A 231 24.33 3.97 3.04
CA ARG A 231 22.90 4.03 2.68
C ARG A 231 22.06 3.27 3.71
N VAL A 232 20.91 3.81 4.08
CA VAL A 232 19.90 3.07 4.83
C VAL A 232 19.13 2.20 3.83
N LEU A 233 19.19 0.87 3.99
CA LEU A 233 18.45 -0.07 3.14
C LEU A 233 17.02 -0.29 3.67
N LYS A 234 16.87 -0.39 4.99
CA LYS A 234 15.58 -0.55 5.67
C LYS A 234 15.64 0.00 7.09
N LYS A 235 14.56 0.59 7.60
CA LYS A 235 14.45 1.01 9.01
C LYS A 235 13.06 0.72 9.55
N SER A 236 12.97 0.21 10.78
CA SER A 236 11.73 -0.18 11.44
C SER A 236 11.86 -0.06 12.96
N GLY A 237 10.76 -0.25 13.70
CA GLY A 237 10.80 -0.24 15.17
C GLY A 237 11.71 -1.31 15.77
N LYS A 238 11.87 -2.46 15.11
CA LYS A 238 12.75 -3.56 15.58
C LYS A 238 14.24 -3.36 15.27
N GLY A 239 14.59 -2.33 14.51
CA GLY A 239 15.94 -2.02 14.05
C GLY A 239 16.03 -1.71 12.57
N GLY A 240 17.26 -1.65 12.05
CA GLY A 240 17.56 -1.22 10.69
C GLY A 240 18.51 -2.15 9.93
N VAL A 241 18.55 -1.99 8.62
CA VAL A 241 19.49 -2.64 7.70
C VAL A 241 20.19 -1.54 6.92
N PHE A 242 21.52 -1.57 6.91
CA PHE A 242 22.35 -0.50 6.38
C PHE A 242 23.41 -1.06 5.43
N LEU A 243 23.67 -0.36 4.33
CA LEU A 243 24.89 -0.53 3.56
C LEU A 243 25.98 0.30 4.23
N ILE A 244 27.08 -0.36 4.61
CA ILE A 244 28.16 0.24 5.38
C ILE A 244 29.52 0.02 4.71
N SER A 245 30.51 0.79 5.14
CA SER A 245 31.93 0.57 4.87
C SER A 245 32.74 0.67 6.16
N GLY A 246 33.86 -0.05 6.25
CA GLY A 246 34.71 -0.06 7.43
C GLY A 246 36.17 -0.32 7.07
N THR A 247 37.02 -0.50 8.08
CA THR A 247 38.46 -0.76 7.86
C THR A 247 38.74 -2.13 7.25
N SER A 248 37.87 -3.11 7.51
CA SER A 248 38.06 -4.51 7.10
C SER A 248 37.24 -4.91 5.87
N TYR A 249 36.43 -4.01 5.34
CA TYR A 249 35.55 -4.25 4.19
C TYR A 249 35.20 -2.94 3.49
N GLU A 250 35.25 -2.93 2.16
CA GLU A 250 34.84 -1.77 1.38
C GLU A 250 33.32 -1.56 1.43
N GLN A 251 32.56 -2.66 1.34
CA GLN A 251 31.11 -2.68 1.47
C GLN A 251 30.66 -3.92 2.27
N ALA A 252 29.70 -3.72 3.16
CA ALA A 252 29.04 -4.78 3.93
C ALA A 252 27.60 -4.38 4.27
N VAL A 253 26.78 -5.36 4.62
CA VAL A 253 25.44 -5.11 5.16
C VAL A 253 25.48 -5.20 6.67
N MET A 254 24.97 -4.20 7.37
CA MET A 254 24.79 -4.21 8.82
C MET A 254 23.32 -4.31 9.16
N LYS A 255 22.93 -5.36 9.89
CA LYS A 255 21.64 -5.47 10.54
C LYS A 255 21.75 -5.02 12.00
N GLU A 256 20.80 -4.22 12.44
CA GLU A 256 20.61 -3.80 13.83
C GLU A 256 19.35 -4.46 14.39
N ALA A 257 19.46 -5.05 15.58
CA ALA A 257 18.34 -5.45 16.41
C ALA A 257 18.28 -4.56 17.64
N VAL A 258 17.14 -3.90 17.81
CA VAL A 258 16.89 -3.00 18.94
C VAL A 258 16.52 -3.81 20.18
N HIS A 259 17.08 -3.42 21.32
CA HIS A 259 16.85 -4.09 22.60
C HIS A 259 15.36 -4.25 22.93
N ARG A 260 14.93 -5.48 23.30
CA ARG A 260 13.56 -5.82 23.74
C ARG A 260 12.45 -5.49 22.74
N MET A 261 12.78 -5.29 21.48
CA MET A 261 11.80 -5.29 20.40
C MET A 261 11.50 -6.71 19.96
N ARG A 262 10.39 -6.91 19.26
CA ARG A 262 9.94 -8.20 18.69
C ARG A 262 9.98 -9.33 19.71
N VAL A 263 9.31 -9.12 20.85
CA VAL A 263 9.27 -10.11 21.92
C VAL A 263 8.16 -11.13 21.63
N ASP A 264 8.54 -12.38 21.45
CA ASP A 264 7.59 -13.46 21.20
C ASP A 264 6.95 -14.00 22.49
N GLY A 265 6.01 -14.94 22.34
CA GLY A 265 5.31 -15.55 23.48
C GLY A 265 6.20 -16.31 24.48
N ASN A 266 7.45 -16.61 24.11
CA ASN A 266 8.45 -17.26 24.95
C ASN A 266 9.43 -16.24 25.57
N GLY A 267 9.22 -14.93 25.35
CA GLY A 267 10.08 -13.87 25.88
C GLY A 267 11.36 -13.61 25.08
N ARG A 268 11.52 -14.23 23.91
CA ARG A 268 12.68 -14.01 23.01
C ARG A 268 12.48 -12.74 22.21
N SER A 269 13.51 -11.92 22.11
CA SER A 269 13.52 -10.58 21.52
C SER A 269 14.27 -10.54 20.19
N ALA A 270 14.25 -9.41 19.48
CA ALA A 270 14.97 -9.18 18.24
C ALA A 270 16.46 -9.55 18.30
N HIS A 271 17.09 -9.49 19.48
CA HIS A 271 18.46 -9.97 19.67
C HIS A 271 18.57 -11.47 19.43
N ASP A 272 17.66 -12.26 19.99
CA ASP A 272 17.63 -13.72 19.84
C ASP A 272 17.41 -14.12 18.37
N TYR A 273 16.62 -13.35 17.63
CA TYR A 273 16.47 -13.53 16.17
C TYR A 273 17.77 -13.26 15.41
N LEU A 274 18.51 -12.21 15.79
CA LEU A 274 19.78 -11.85 15.14
C LEU A 274 20.91 -12.81 15.50
N ASP A 275 20.95 -13.28 16.75
CA ASP A 275 21.90 -14.29 17.23
C ASP A 275 21.63 -15.64 16.55
N ASN A 276 20.37 -16.02 16.38
CA ASN A 276 19.99 -17.20 15.60
C ASN A 276 20.39 -17.07 14.13
N GLU A 277 20.16 -15.91 13.50
CA GLU A 277 20.57 -15.67 12.12
C GLU A 277 22.10 -15.85 11.96
N TYR A 278 22.90 -15.27 12.85
CA TYR A 278 24.35 -15.45 12.84
C TYR A 278 24.74 -16.94 12.95
N HIS A 279 24.11 -17.68 13.87
CA HIS A 279 24.40 -19.10 14.07
C HIS A 279 24.14 -19.92 12.80
N VAL A 280 22.97 -19.73 12.17
CA VAL A 280 22.62 -20.43 10.92
C VAL A 280 23.55 -20.03 9.78
N LEU A 281 23.89 -18.75 9.65
CA LEU A 281 24.81 -18.27 8.62
C LEU A 281 26.24 -18.82 8.81
N ASP A 282 26.71 -18.98 10.04
CA ASP A 282 28.04 -19.56 10.32
C ASP A 282 28.12 -21.04 9.92
N LEU A 283 27.03 -21.80 10.07
CA LEU A 283 26.94 -23.19 9.59
C LEU A 283 26.93 -23.30 8.06
N MET A 284 26.42 -22.26 7.39
CA MET A 284 26.26 -22.20 5.94
C MET A 284 27.41 -21.47 5.21
N LYS A 285 28.35 -20.86 5.93
CA LYS A 285 29.36 -19.94 5.35
C LYS A 285 30.22 -20.53 4.23
N ASP A 286 30.44 -21.85 4.25
CA ASP A 286 31.28 -22.58 3.27
C ASP A 286 30.49 -23.07 2.05
N THR A 287 29.16 -22.89 2.04
CA THR A 287 28.28 -23.35 0.94
C THR A 287 28.23 -22.35 -0.22
N GLY A 288 28.51 -21.07 0.03
CA GLY A 288 28.31 -19.98 -0.94
C GLY A 288 26.85 -19.61 -1.22
N VAL A 289 25.89 -20.29 -0.56
CA VAL A 289 24.44 -20.10 -0.76
C VAL A 289 23.88 -18.92 0.04
N THR A 290 24.54 -18.56 1.13
CA THR A 290 24.13 -17.50 2.06
C THR A 290 25.24 -16.46 2.20
N PRO A 291 24.96 -15.21 2.62
CA PRO A 291 26.02 -14.26 2.93
C PRO A 291 26.91 -14.78 4.06
N ARG A 292 28.23 -14.54 3.97
CA ARG A 292 29.12 -14.85 5.08
C ARG A 292 28.89 -13.88 6.25
N PRO A 293 28.76 -14.36 7.50
CA PRO A 293 28.75 -13.49 8.67
C PRO A 293 30.18 -13.01 8.95
N LEU A 294 30.35 -11.69 9.03
CA LEU A 294 31.67 -11.05 9.19
C LEU A 294 31.96 -10.66 10.64
N ASP A 295 30.94 -10.22 11.40
CA ASP A 295 31.06 -9.81 12.80
C ASP A 295 29.69 -9.81 13.49
N LEU A 296 29.67 -10.04 14.81
CA LEU A 296 28.48 -9.98 15.66
C LEU A 296 28.87 -9.33 16.99
N PHE A 297 28.25 -8.19 17.33
CA PHE A 297 28.61 -7.44 18.52
C PHE A 297 27.44 -6.67 19.14
N SER A 298 27.67 -6.14 20.34
CA SER A 298 26.70 -5.31 21.06
C SER A 298 27.30 -3.95 21.40
N THR A 299 26.48 -2.91 21.34
CA THR A 299 26.82 -1.56 21.82
C THR A 299 25.54 -0.81 22.20
N GLU A 300 25.59 0.02 23.25
CA GLU A 300 24.47 0.88 23.69
C GLU A 300 23.10 0.14 23.75
N ASN A 301 23.15 -1.09 24.28
CA ASN A 301 22.05 -2.05 24.44
C ASN A 301 21.54 -2.76 23.17
N ASN A 302 21.96 -2.36 21.97
CA ASN A 302 21.54 -3.01 20.73
C ASN A 302 22.50 -4.13 20.31
N ARG A 303 22.03 -4.99 19.40
CA ARG A 303 22.80 -6.08 18.78
C ARG A 303 22.99 -5.78 17.29
N TYR A 304 24.19 -6.02 16.78
CA TYR A 304 24.57 -5.72 15.40
C TYR A 304 25.23 -6.93 14.74
N LEU A 305 24.81 -7.24 13.52
CA LEU A 305 25.33 -8.31 12.68
C LEU A 305 25.84 -7.72 11.36
N ILE A 306 27.12 -7.96 11.06
CA ILE A 306 27.77 -7.53 9.82
C ILE A 306 27.83 -8.73 8.88
N LEU A 307 27.33 -8.56 7.66
CA LEU A 307 27.23 -9.56 6.62
C LEU A 307 27.98 -9.12 5.37
N GLU A 308 28.48 -10.09 4.62
CA GLU A 308 28.94 -9.90 3.24
C GLU A 308 27.88 -9.17 2.40
N TYR A 309 28.33 -8.20 1.61
CA TYR A 309 27.51 -7.54 0.60
C TYR A 309 27.82 -8.09 -0.79
N PHE A 310 26.78 -8.26 -1.59
CA PHE A 310 26.87 -8.58 -3.01
C PHE A 310 25.78 -7.79 -3.77
N GLU A 311 26.10 -7.40 -5.01
CA GLU A 311 25.17 -6.69 -5.88
C GLU A 311 24.08 -7.64 -6.36
N SER A 312 22.83 -7.34 -6.00
CA SER A 312 21.69 -8.21 -6.24
C SER A 312 20.37 -7.46 -6.11
N ILE A 313 19.30 -8.06 -6.64
CA ILE A 313 17.92 -7.66 -6.39
C ILE A 313 17.15 -8.86 -5.82
N SER A 314 16.05 -8.62 -5.10
CA SER A 314 15.21 -9.74 -4.64
C SER A 314 14.63 -10.52 -5.83
N LEU A 315 14.35 -11.81 -5.65
CA LEU A 315 13.65 -12.62 -6.65
C LEU A 315 12.29 -11.98 -6.97
N ARG A 316 11.60 -11.43 -5.98
CA ARG A 316 10.37 -10.64 -6.19
C ARG A 316 10.56 -9.54 -7.23
N GLU A 317 11.57 -8.69 -7.03
CA GLU A 317 11.86 -7.58 -7.94
C GLU A 317 12.33 -8.08 -9.31
N TYR A 318 13.14 -9.13 -9.35
CA TYR A 318 13.62 -9.75 -10.58
C TYR A 318 12.46 -10.28 -11.45
N ILE A 319 11.52 -11.00 -10.85
CA ILE A 319 10.33 -11.54 -11.51
C ILE A 319 9.43 -10.41 -11.98
N HIS A 320 9.17 -9.43 -11.09
CA HIS A 320 8.35 -8.27 -11.43
C HIS A 320 8.89 -7.52 -12.65
N ARG A 321 10.17 -7.15 -12.67
CA ARG A 321 10.80 -6.42 -13.79
C ARG A 321 10.66 -7.18 -15.11
N ARG A 322 10.87 -8.49 -15.11
CA ARG A 322 10.73 -9.34 -16.31
C ARG A 322 9.30 -9.50 -16.75
N HIS A 323 8.38 -9.69 -15.82
CA HIS A 323 6.95 -9.85 -16.11
C HIS A 323 6.32 -8.56 -16.63
N VAL A 324 6.76 -7.39 -16.13
CA VAL A 324 6.40 -6.08 -16.68
C VAL A 324 6.88 -5.95 -18.12
N ALA A 325 8.15 -6.31 -18.36
CA ALA A 325 8.76 -6.16 -19.68
C ALA A 325 8.39 -7.27 -20.68
N ALA A 326 7.69 -8.32 -20.22
CA ALA A 326 7.55 -9.58 -20.94
C ALA A 326 8.90 -10.14 -21.45
N ASP A 327 9.98 -9.84 -20.73
CA ASP A 327 11.36 -10.21 -21.06
C ASP A 327 11.82 -11.34 -20.12
N TYR A 328 11.31 -12.54 -20.38
CA TYR A 328 11.79 -13.74 -19.73
C TYR A 328 11.79 -14.91 -20.69
N ASN A 329 12.83 -15.72 -20.58
CA ASN A 329 12.90 -17.02 -21.23
C ASN A 329 12.46 -18.10 -20.25
N ARG A 330 11.54 -18.95 -20.68
CA ARG A 330 11.13 -20.17 -19.99
C ARG A 330 12.32 -20.96 -19.45
N ALA A 331 13.33 -21.23 -20.29
CA ALA A 331 14.48 -22.05 -19.89
C ALA A 331 15.26 -21.44 -18.72
N ASP A 332 15.47 -20.12 -18.73
CA ASP A 332 16.19 -19.42 -17.65
C ASP A 332 15.41 -19.44 -16.34
N MET A 333 14.08 -19.30 -16.42
CA MET A 333 13.19 -19.41 -15.26
C MET A 333 13.17 -20.83 -14.67
N HIS A 334 13.21 -21.87 -15.51
CA HIS A 334 13.35 -23.25 -15.07
C HIS A 334 14.74 -23.53 -14.45
N ARG A 335 15.84 -23.05 -15.06
CA ARG A 335 17.19 -23.15 -14.49
C ARG A 335 17.28 -22.45 -13.14
N MET A 336 16.66 -21.28 -13.00
CA MET A 336 16.51 -20.57 -11.73
C MET A 336 15.79 -21.44 -10.69
N GLY A 337 14.69 -22.10 -11.08
CA GLY A 337 13.98 -23.05 -10.22
C GLY A 337 14.88 -24.18 -9.71
N ILE A 338 15.75 -24.72 -10.57
CA ILE A 338 16.76 -25.72 -10.18
C ILE A 338 17.79 -25.15 -9.19
N HIS A 339 18.27 -23.92 -9.40
CA HIS A 339 19.20 -23.27 -8.46
C HIS A 339 18.56 -23.04 -7.09
N ILE A 340 17.28 -22.62 -7.05
CA ILE A 340 16.52 -22.44 -5.81
C ILE A 340 16.35 -23.79 -5.09
N LEU A 341 15.97 -24.85 -5.81
CA LEU A 341 15.88 -26.21 -5.27
C LEU A 341 17.22 -26.68 -4.68
N ASN A 342 18.34 -26.46 -5.38
CA ASN A 342 19.69 -26.80 -4.88
C ASN A 342 20.06 -26.05 -3.60
N MET A 343 19.64 -24.79 -3.50
CA MET A 343 19.81 -23.99 -2.30
C MET A 343 19.02 -24.56 -1.12
N VAL A 344 17.76 -24.97 -1.34
CA VAL A 344 16.94 -25.63 -0.30
C VAL A 344 17.57 -26.95 0.15
N GLN A 345 18.02 -27.78 -0.81
CA GLN A 345 18.70 -29.04 -0.51
C GLN A 345 19.93 -28.83 0.38
N GLN A 346 20.77 -27.85 0.08
CA GLN A 346 21.98 -27.58 0.88
C GLN A 346 21.67 -27.15 2.31
N CYS A 347 20.57 -26.44 2.55
CA CYS A 347 20.09 -26.17 3.90
C CYS A 347 19.65 -27.46 4.60
N HIS A 348 18.85 -28.29 3.92
CA HIS A 348 18.33 -29.55 4.47
C HIS A 348 19.46 -30.55 4.78
N ASP A 349 20.49 -30.64 3.93
CA ASP A 349 21.69 -31.48 4.13
C ASP A 349 22.49 -31.08 5.40
N LYS A 350 22.39 -29.80 5.80
CA LYS A 350 22.97 -29.28 7.05
C LYS A 350 22.02 -29.42 8.25
N GLY A 351 20.86 -30.06 8.08
CA GLY A 351 19.85 -30.22 9.11
C GLY A 351 19.00 -28.96 9.35
N ILE A 352 19.06 -27.95 8.48
CA ILE A 352 18.41 -26.65 8.68
C ILE A 352 17.03 -26.63 8.01
N VAL A 353 16.00 -26.23 8.75
CA VAL A 353 14.68 -25.85 8.21
C VAL A 353 14.69 -24.34 8.01
N ILE A 354 14.32 -23.85 6.81
CA ILE A 354 14.40 -22.44 6.43
C ILE A 354 13.27 -21.63 7.08
N ASN A 355 12.06 -22.19 7.15
CA ASN A 355 10.87 -21.67 7.84
C ASN A 355 10.28 -20.35 7.28
N ASP A 356 11.01 -19.61 6.45
CA ASP A 356 10.56 -18.36 5.82
C ASP A 356 11.09 -18.22 4.39
N LEU A 357 10.99 -19.30 3.61
CA LEU A 357 11.37 -19.30 2.20
C LEU A 357 10.34 -18.50 1.38
N THR A 358 10.75 -17.35 0.84
CA THR A 358 9.88 -16.45 0.07
C THR A 358 10.66 -15.74 -1.04
N PRO A 359 10.00 -15.19 -2.07
CA PRO A 359 10.67 -14.39 -3.11
C PRO A 359 11.39 -13.13 -2.59
N ASN A 360 11.10 -12.67 -1.37
CA ASN A 360 11.79 -11.54 -0.75
C ASN A 360 13.10 -11.94 -0.08
N ASN A 361 13.20 -13.21 0.33
CA ASN A 361 14.37 -13.76 1.03
C ASN A 361 15.32 -14.48 0.06
N ILE A 362 14.94 -14.62 -1.20
CA ILE A 362 15.81 -15.08 -2.29
C ILE A 362 16.27 -13.85 -3.06
N VAL A 363 17.57 -13.76 -3.34
CA VAL A 363 18.16 -12.69 -4.16
C VAL A 363 18.79 -13.26 -5.41
N VAL A 364 18.72 -12.51 -6.50
CA VAL A 364 19.33 -12.84 -7.78
C VAL A 364 20.52 -11.91 -8.01
N LEU A 365 21.68 -12.52 -8.25
CA LEU A 365 22.94 -11.81 -8.50
C LEU A 365 23.04 -11.38 -9.96
N THR A 366 24.01 -10.53 -10.27
CA THR A 366 24.26 -10.02 -11.62
C THR A 366 24.63 -11.10 -12.64
N ASP A 367 25.13 -12.25 -12.18
CA ASP A 367 25.44 -13.42 -13.00
C ASP A 367 24.25 -14.39 -13.17
N GLY A 368 23.09 -14.09 -12.59
CA GLY A 368 21.89 -14.92 -12.62
C GLY A 368 21.86 -16.05 -11.58
N SER A 369 22.89 -16.18 -10.74
CA SER A 369 22.85 -17.10 -9.59
C SER A 369 21.93 -16.58 -8.48
N VAL A 370 21.48 -17.48 -7.60
CA VAL A 370 20.61 -17.12 -6.47
C VAL A 370 21.29 -17.37 -5.13
N ARG A 371 20.94 -16.55 -4.13
CA ARG A 371 21.33 -16.74 -2.73
C ARG A 371 20.15 -16.55 -1.80
N LEU A 372 20.25 -17.13 -0.61
CA LEU A 372 19.29 -17.00 0.48
C LEU A 372 19.77 -15.94 1.48
N ILE A 373 18.87 -15.04 1.87
CA ILE A 373 19.08 -13.99 2.88
C ILE A 373 17.98 -14.06 3.95
N ASP A 374 18.19 -13.37 5.07
CA ASP A 374 17.21 -13.25 6.17
C ASP A 374 16.84 -14.59 6.83
N LEU A 375 17.85 -15.27 7.39
CA LEU A 375 17.73 -16.58 8.04
C LEU A 375 17.35 -16.49 9.53
N GLU A 376 16.79 -15.36 9.97
CA GLU A 376 16.41 -15.12 11.36
C GLU A 376 15.37 -16.12 11.91
N LEU A 377 14.56 -16.74 11.03
CA LEU A 377 13.55 -17.74 11.37
C LEU A 377 13.98 -19.18 11.11
N ALA A 378 15.10 -19.37 10.41
CA ALA A 378 15.65 -20.69 10.12
C ALA A 378 16.21 -21.31 11.39
N TYR A 379 16.22 -22.64 11.48
CA TYR A 379 16.74 -23.31 12.66
C TYR A 379 17.31 -24.69 12.36
N VAL A 380 18.27 -25.11 13.16
CA VAL A 380 18.85 -26.46 13.08
C VAL A 380 17.90 -27.44 13.76
N ARG A 381 17.38 -28.39 12.99
CA ARG A 381 16.58 -29.49 13.52
C ARG A 381 17.51 -30.46 14.26
N SER A 382 17.26 -30.66 15.55
CA SER A 382 17.94 -31.72 16.31
C SER A 382 16.91 -32.47 17.16
N ASP A 383 16.98 -33.79 17.17
CA ASP A 383 16.11 -34.63 17.99
C ASP A 383 16.37 -34.47 19.50
N GLU A 384 17.54 -33.92 19.88
CA GLU A 384 17.95 -33.68 21.26
C GLU A 384 17.51 -32.31 21.82
N SER A 385 17.31 -31.30 20.96
CA SER A 385 16.89 -29.95 21.38
C SER A 385 15.40 -29.89 21.68
N LYS A 386 15.09 -29.52 22.93
CA LYS A 386 13.74 -29.18 23.37
C LYS A 386 13.35 -27.73 23.10
N ALA A 387 14.26 -26.88 22.58
CA ALA A 387 13.95 -25.48 22.31
C ALA A 387 13.04 -25.36 21.09
N ASP A 388 11.94 -24.62 21.22
CA ASP A 388 11.05 -24.35 20.09
C ASP A 388 11.69 -23.34 19.13
N PRO A 389 11.44 -23.41 17.81
CA PRO A 389 11.92 -22.42 16.86
C PRO A 389 11.36 -21.01 17.16
N LEU A 390 12.01 -20.01 16.60
CA LEU A 390 11.54 -18.63 16.65
C LEU A 390 10.22 -18.49 15.89
N THR A 391 9.36 -17.58 16.33
CA THR A 391 8.01 -17.44 15.79
C THR A 391 7.98 -16.43 14.63
N GLY A 392 7.19 -16.75 13.61
CA GLY A 392 7.16 -15.93 12.41
C GLY A 392 6.78 -16.73 11.18
N HIS A 393 5.97 -16.15 10.31
CA HIS A 393 5.80 -16.64 8.95
C HIS A 393 5.38 -15.53 8.00
N THR A 394 5.57 -15.76 6.70
CA THR A 394 5.00 -14.96 5.63
C THR A 394 3.70 -15.61 5.13
N PRO A 395 2.55 -14.90 5.11
CA PRO A 395 1.29 -15.45 4.64
C PRO A 395 1.37 -16.02 3.23
N GLY A 396 0.66 -17.12 2.99
CA GLY A 396 0.65 -17.83 1.70
C GLY A 396 1.81 -18.83 1.53
N TYR A 397 2.92 -18.70 2.27
CA TYR A 397 4.08 -19.58 2.16
C TYR A 397 4.15 -20.64 3.28
N VAL A 398 3.08 -20.81 4.04
CA VAL A 398 2.94 -21.85 5.07
C VAL A 398 1.64 -22.63 4.80
N PRO A 399 1.64 -23.97 4.93
CA PRO A 399 0.44 -24.77 4.73
C PRO A 399 -0.73 -24.33 5.63
N ARG A 400 -1.95 -24.37 5.10
CA ARG A 400 -3.16 -24.06 5.87
C ARG A 400 -3.29 -24.96 7.09
N GLY A 401 -3.59 -24.36 8.24
CA GLY A 401 -3.70 -25.05 9.53
C GLY A 401 -2.36 -25.24 10.26
N ARG A 402 -1.23 -24.91 9.62
CA ARG A 402 0.12 -24.97 10.22
C ARG A 402 0.71 -23.59 10.56
N GLU A 403 -0.01 -22.51 10.32
CA GLU A 403 0.41 -21.12 10.63
C GLU A 403 0.66 -20.91 12.13
N HIS A 404 0.03 -21.74 12.97
CA HIS A 404 0.15 -21.76 14.42
C HIS A 404 1.00 -22.93 14.93
N SER A 405 1.63 -23.71 14.03
CA SER A 405 2.51 -24.80 14.41
C SER A 405 3.67 -24.26 15.24
N ARG A 406 3.99 -24.94 16.33
CA ARG A 406 5.16 -24.59 17.16
C ARG A 406 6.48 -25.02 16.53
N ARG A 407 6.44 -25.94 15.55
CA ARG A 407 7.64 -26.48 14.88
C ARG A 407 7.35 -26.72 13.40
N SER A 408 8.08 -26.00 12.55
CA SER A 408 8.05 -26.23 11.11
C SER A 408 8.90 -27.44 10.74
N ILE A 409 8.52 -28.17 9.72
CA ILE A 409 9.22 -29.38 9.23
C ILE A 409 9.73 -29.13 7.80
N TYR A 410 10.58 -30.02 7.27
CA TYR A 410 11.05 -29.90 5.88
C TYR A 410 9.91 -29.81 4.86
N ALA A 411 8.77 -30.47 5.12
CA ALA A 411 7.58 -30.35 4.27
C ALA A 411 6.97 -28.93 4.24
N ASP A 412 7.18 -28.12 5.28
CA ASP A 412 6.78 -26.71 5.27
C ASP A 412 7.68 -25.89 4.31
N ASP A 413 8.98 -26.20 4.24
CA ASP A 413 9.88 -25.59 3.26
C ASP A 413 9.54 -26.04 1.82
N LEU A 414 9.11 -27.29 1.63
CA LEU A 414 8.63 -27.76 0.32
C LEU A 414 7.38 -26.99 -0.11
N TYR A 415 6.41 -26.83 0.77
CA TYR A 415 5.24 -26.01 0.48
C TYR A 415 5.63 -24.58 0.08
N ALA A 416 6.54 -23.96 0.85
CA ALA A 416 7.04 -22.62 0.55
C ALA A 416 7.78 -22.56 -0.80
N LEU A 417 8.54 -23.60 -1.16
CA LEU A 417 9.17 -23.75 -2.48
C LEU A 417 8.12 -23.81 -3.60
N GLY A 418 7.05 -24.57 -3.39
CA GLY A 418 5.91 -24.59 -4.31
C GLY A 418 5.28 -23.21 -4.50
N GLY A 419 5.13 -22.46 -3.40
CA GLY A 419 4.71 -21.06 -3.43
C GLY A 419 5.65 -20.14 -4.20
N VAL A 420 6.97 -20.33 -4.08
CA VAL A 420 7.98 -19.59 -4.87
C VAL A 420 7.84 -19.90 -6.36
N PHE A 421 7.68 -21.16 -6.75
CA PHE A 421 7.49 -21.53 -8.17
C PHE A 421 6.17 -20.99 -8.74
N TYR A 422 5.09 -21.04 -7.96
CA TYR A 422 3.83 -20.39 -8.32
C TYR A 422 4.01 -18.88 -8.53
N TYR A 423 4.68 -18.19 -7.61
CA TYR A 423 4.96 -16.76 -7.74
C TYR A 423 5.82 -16.44 -8.98
N MET A 424 6.87 -17.24 -9.23
CA MET A 424 7.71 -17.09 -10.42
C MET A 424 6.92 -17.21 -11.73
N ALA A 425 5.87 -18.04 -11.76
CA ALA A 425 5.04 -18.23 -12.95
C ALA A 425 3.92 -17.19 -13.09
N SER A 426 3.36 -16.69 -11.98
CA SER A 426 2.14 -15.89 -11.96
C SER A 426 2.31 -14.43 -11.55
N SER A 427 3.42 -14.08 -10.89
CA SER A 427 3.55 -12.85 -10.09
C SER A 427 2.51 -12.68 -8.97
N ILE A 428 1.77 -13.74 -8.61
CA ILE A 428 0.76 -13.75 -7.55
C ILE A 428 1.31 -14.51 -6.35
N ASP A 429 1.26 -13.90 -5.17
CA ASP A 429 1.53 -14.63 -3.93
C ASP A 429 0.43 -15.69 -3.71
N PRO A 430 0.76 -16.92 -3.29
CA PRO A 430 -0.20 -18.00 -3.03
C PRO A 430 -1.10 -17.75 -1.78
N TYR A 431 -1.40 -16.49 -1.48
CA TYR A 431 -2.21 -16.06 -0.35
C TYR A 431 -3.66 -15.78 -0.78
N LEU A 432 -4.41 -16.86 -1.00
CA LEU A 432 -5.81 -16.81 -1.41
C LEU A 432 -6.74 -17.19 -0.25
N LYS A 433 -6.64 -16.48 0.87
CA LYS A 433 -7.35 -16.79 2.14
C LYS A 433 -8.86 -16.96 1.97
N TYR A 434 -9.48 -16.15 1.12
CA TYR A 434 -10.92 -16.11 0.88
C TYR A 434 -11.45 -17.14 -0.12
N ARG A 435 -10.59 -18.10 -0.51
CA ARG A 435 -10.94 -19.25 -1.34
C ARG A 435 -10.81 -20.53 -0.54
N GLN A 436 -11.88 -21.29 -0.34
CA GLN A 436 -11.80 -22.62 0.26
C GLN A 436 -10.90 -23.53 -0.60
N SER A 437 -11.16 -23.61 -1.91
CA SER A 437 -10.32 -24.32 -2.88
C SER A 437 -9.23 -23.43 -3.51
N HIS A 438 -8.43 -22.79 -2.66
CA HIS A 438 -7.36 -21.87 -3.10
C HIS A 438 -6.38 -22.45 -4.13
N LEU A 439 -5.96 -23.71 -4.00
CA LEU A 439 -5.05 -24.33 -4.97
C LEU A 439 -5.72 -24.60 -6.32
N GLU A 440 -7.01 -24.95 -6.34
CA GLU A 440 -7.78 -25.07 -7.58
C GLU A 440 -7.95 -23.71 -8.26
N ALA A 441 -8.21 -22.65 -7.48
CA ALA A 441 -8.29 -21.29 -8.00
C ALA A 441 -6.94 -20.82 -8.56
N ALA A 442 -5.83 -21.17 -7.91
CA ALA A 442 -4.47 -20.90 -8.39
C ALA A 442 -4.19 -21.64 -9.70
N GLN A 443 -4.60 -22.90 -9.82
CA GLN A 443 -4.41 -23.69 -11.04
C GLN A 443 -5.28 -23.13 -12.18
N ALA A 444 -6.55 -22.83 -11.89
CA ALA A 444 -7.45 -22.19 -12.85
C ALA A 444 -6.89 -20.83 -13.31
N TYR A 445 -6.29 -20.03 -12.43
CA TYR A 445 -5.64 -18.78 -12.84
C TYR A 445 -4.52 -19.03 -13.87
N LEU A 446 -3.63 -20.01 -13.62
CA LEU A 446 -2.53 -20.38 -14.53
C LEU A 446 -3.03 -20.93 -15.88
N ASP A 447 -4.09 -21.73 -15.86
CA ASP A 447 -4.64 -22.38 -17.05
C ASP A 447 -5.22 -21.37 -18.04
N HIS A 448 -5.70 -20.22 -17.55
CA HIS A 448 -6.28 -19.16 -18.37
C HIS A 448 -5.29 -18.06 -18.74
N GLN A 449 -4.03 -18.12 -18.27
CA GLN A 449 -2.99 -17.20 -18.76
C GLN A 449 -2.64 -17.53 -20.21
N SER A 450 -2.66 -16.50 -21.06
CA SER A 450 -2.23 -16.56 -22.47
C SER A 450 -0.75 -16.90 -22.62
N ASN A 451 0.09 -16.48 -21.66
CA ASN A 451 1.47 -16.91 -21.61
C ASN A 451 1.59 -18.29 -20.95
N THR A 452 1.73 -19.32 -21.77
CA THR A 452 1.86 -20.71 -21.32
C THR A 452 3.28 -21.11 -20.94
N GLN A 453 4.28 -20.24 -21.19
CA GLN A 453 5.69 -20.59 -21.02
C GLN A 453 5.98 -21.04 -19.58
N LEU A 454 5.46 -20.35 -18.57
CA LEU A 454 5.74 -20.70 -17.17
C LEU A 454 4.67 -21.58 -16.53
N ARG A 455 3.66 -22.05 -17.29
CA ARG A 455 2.54 -22.84 -16.75
C ARG A 455 3.02 -24.12 -16.08
N GLY A 456 3.95 -24.85 -16.72
CA GLY A 456 4.50 -26.08 -16.14
C GLY A 456 5.23 -25.86 -14.80
N LEU A 457 5.97 -24.76 -14.68
CA LEU A 457 6.64 -24.40 -13.42
C LEU A 457 5.61 -24.03 -12.34
N GLY A 458 4.58 -23.26 -12.69
CA GLY A 458 3.50 -22.89 -11.77
C GLY A 458 2.67 -24.08 -11.29
N SER A 459 2.29 -24.98 -12.21
CA SER A 459 1.54 -26.21 -11.89
C SER A 459 2.34 -27.15 -11.02
N LEU A 460 3.65 -27.30 -11.25
CA LEU A 460 4.54 -28.01 -10.33
C LEU A 460 4.52 -27.36 -8.94
N GLY A 461 4.56 -26.03 -8.87
CA GLY A 461 4.44 -25.31 -7.60
C GLY A 461 3.15 -25.63 -6.84
N ILE A 462 2.02 -25.71 -7.54
CA ILE A 462 0.71 -26.07 -6.96
C ILE A 462 0.69 -27.53 -6.51
N GLU A 463 1.24 -28.45 -7.31
CA GLU A 463 1.34 -29.87 -6.97
C GLU A 463 2.17 -30.07 -5.69
N ILE A 464 3.30 -29.37 -5.56
CA ILE A 464 4.11 -29.35 -4.33
C ILE A 464 3.29 -28.82 -3.15
N MET A 465 2.59 -27.69 -3.30
CA MET A 465 1.74 -27.12 -2.25
C MET A 465 0.58 -28.04 -1.84
N SER A 466 0.11 -28.89 -2.75
CA SER A 466 -0.93 -29.89 -2.49
C SER A 466 -0.42 -31.13 -1.73
N GLY A 467 0.90 -31.23 -1.52
CA GLY A 467 1.54 -32.38 -0.88
C GLY A 467 1.82 -33.55 -1.83
N GLY A 468 1.88 -33.30 -3.15
CA GLY A 468 2.17 -34.32 -4.16
C GLY A 468 3.60 -34.85 -4.13
N TYR A 469 4.53 -34.14 -3.48
CA TYR A 469 5.94 -34.51 -3.36
C TYR A 469 6.37 -34.59 -1.90
N VAL A 470 7.19 -35.58 -1.59
CA VAL A 470 7.76 -35.77 -0.25
C VAL A 470 9.27 -35.50 -0.23
N GLU A 471 9.95 -35.72 -1.36
CA GLU A 471 11.41 -35.61 -1.47
C GLU A 471 11.85 -34.60 -2.54
N LEU A 472 12.92 -33.86 -2.27
CA LEU A 472 13.49 -32.87 -3.21
C LEU A 472 14.00 -33.50 -4.51
N SER A 473 14.38 -34.79 -4.49
CA SER A 473 14.83 -35.53 -5.67
C SER A 473 13.71 -35.72 -6.70
N GLU A 474 12.49 -35.98 -6.25
CA GLU A 474 11.33 -36.15 -7.14
C GLU A 474 10.99 -34.82 -7.84
N ILE A 475 11.02 -33.72 -7.09
CA ILE A 475 10.82 -32.37 -7.63
C ILE A 475 11.91 -32.03 -8.66
N ARG A 476 13.16 -32.44 -8.39
CA ARG A 476 14.28 -32.26 -9.32
C ARG A 476 14.04 -32.99 -10.64
N GLU A 477 13.63 -34.24 -10.59
CA GLU A 477 13.35 -35.05 -11.79
C GLU A 477 12.26 -34.38 -12.64
N THR A 478 11.17 -33.92 -12.02
CA THR A 478 10.11 -33.18 -12.74
C THR A 478 10.62 -31.87 -13.34
N LEU A 479 11.42 -31.08 -12.59
CA LEU A 479 12.00 -29.84 -13.10
C LEU A 479 12.93 -30.07 -14.30
N VAL A 480 13.77 -31.10 -14.24
CA VAL A 480 14.68 -31.47 -15.33
C VAL A 480 13.89 -31.96 -16.54
N ALA A 481 12.89 -32.82 -16.35
CA ALA A 481 12.03 -33.27 -17.43
C ALA A 481 11.29 -32.10 -18.12
N LEU A 482 10.80 -31.13 -17.34
CA LEU A 482 10.18 -29.91 -17.88
C LEU A 482 11.17 -29.06 -18.68
N LEU A 483 12.46 -29.06 -18.34
CA LEU A 483 13.51 -28.37 -19.09
C LEU A 483 13.89 -29.13 -20.37
N GLU A 484 14.04 -30.44 -20.32
CA GLU A 484 14.43 -31.29 -21.46
C GLU A 484 13.34 -31.34 -22.54
N GLN A 485 12.06 -31.41 -22.17
CA GLN A 485 10.94 -31.32 -23.12
C GLN A 485 10.95 -30.04 -23.96
N GLN A 486 11.65 -28.99 -23.51
CA GLN A 486 11.75 -27.71 -24.21
C GLN A 486 12.88 -27.67 -25.23
N GLU A 487 14.04 -28.27 -24.91
CA GLU A 487 15.16 -28.30 -25.87
C GLU A 487 14.75 -29.02 -27.16
N VAL A 488 13.84 -30.00 -27.04
CA VAL A 488 13.24 -30.74 -28.17
C VAL A 488 12.16 -29.95 -28.93
N ASN A 489 11.38 -29.10 -28.25
CA ASN A 489 10.24 -28.36 -28.83
C ASN A 489 10.56 -26.90 -29.27
N SER A 490 11.84 -26.52 -29.28
CA SER A 490 12.32 -25.17 -29.62
C SER A 490 12.05 -24.70 -31.08
N GLY A 491 11.32 -25.48 -31.88
CA GLY A 491 10.89 -25.14 -33.25
C GLY A 491 9.37 -25.15 -33.51
N GLY A 492 8.52 -25.31 -32.49
CA GLY A 492 7.06 -25.37 -32.64
C GLY A 492 6.35 -24.02 -32.40
N SER A 493 5.38 -23.67 -33.25
CA SER A 493 4.51 -22.51 -33.05
C SER A 493 3.76 -22.58 -31.72
N MET A 494 3.53 -21.43 -31.07
CA MET A 494 2.65 -21.31 -29.91
C MET A 494 1.34 -22.05 -30.16
N ASP A 495 1.07 -23.09 -29.36
CA ASP A 495 -0.23 -23.74 -29.35
C ASP A 495 -1.27 -22.70 -28.93
N VAL A 496 -2.12 -22.32 -29.89
CA VAL A 496 -3.32 -21.53 -29.65
C VAL A 496 -4.27 -22.43 -28.89
N ILE A 497 -4.40 -22.21 -27.59
CA ILE A 497 -5.47 -22.84 -26.81
C ILE A 497 -6.80 -22.35 -27.40
N GLU A 498 -7.60 -23.31 -27.88
CA GLU A 498 -8.97 -23.06 -28.34
C GLU A 498 -9.76 -22.36 -27.23
N LYS A 499 -10.62 -21.41 -27.63
CA LYS A 499 -11.47 -20.58 -26.77
C LYS A 499 -12.13 -21.38 -25.63
N ASP A 500 -11.56 -21.34 -24.43
CA ASP A 500 -12.35 -21.60 -23.22
C ASP A 500 -13.16 -20.33 -22.93
N GLU A 501 -14.48 -20.48 -22.93
CA GLU A 501 -15.44 -19.43 -22.65
C GLU A 501 -15.14 -18.82 -21.28
N CYS A 502 -15.13 -17.49 -21.20
CA CYS A 502 -15.10 -16.81 -19.91
C CYS A 502 -16.31 -17.29 -19.10
N ASN A 503 -16.09 -17.89 -17.94
CA ASN A 503 -17.16 -18.47 -17.11
C ASN A 503 -18.07 -17.40 -16.45
N MET A 504 -17.89 -16.13 -16.82
CA MET A 504 -18.60 -15.00 -16.26
C MET A 504 -19.69 -14.57 -17.24
N GLU A 505 -20.93 -14.99 -16.97
CA GLU A 505 -22.11 -14.57 -17.73
C GLU A 505 -22.45 -13.08 -17.48
N PRO A 506 -22.70 -12.28 -18.52
CA PRO A 506 -23.06 -10.86 -18.39
C PRO A 506 -24.20 -10.60 -17.39
N GLU A 507 -25.25 -11.42 -17.45
CA GLU A 507 -26.43 -11.31 -16.58
C GLU A 507 -26.08 -11.56 -15.11
N GLU A 508 -25.16 -12.48 -14.83
CA GLU A 508 -24.70 -12.76 -13.47
C GLU A 508 -23.84 -11.60 -12.94
N VAL A 509 -22.98 -10.99 -13.77
CA VAL A 509 -22.23 -9.78 -13.41
C VAL A 509 -23.18 -8.66 -13.02
N LEU A 510 -24.20 -8.41 -13.86
CA LEU A 510 -25.19 -7.37 -13.60
C LEU A 510 -25.93 -7.66 -12.28
N ARG A 511 -26.38 -8.90 -12.08
CA ARG A 511 -27.07 -9.32 -10.85
C ARG A 511 -26.19 -9.14 -9.60
N GLN A 512 -24.90 -9.42 -9.69
CA GLN A 512 -23.95 -9.23 -8.59
C GLN A 512 -23.69 -7.74 -8.32
N ALA A 513 -23.58 -6.92 -9.37
CA ALA A 513 -23.47 -5.47 -9.23
C ALA A 513 -24.70 -4.86 -8.55
N GLU A 514 -25.90 -5.30 -8.92
CA GLU A 514 -27.15 -4.89 -8.25
C GLU A 514 -27.19 -5.30 -6.78
N ARG A 515 -26.82 -6.55 -6.46
CA ARG A 515 -26.72 -6.99 -5.06
C ARG A 515 -25.71 -6.15 -4.28
N MET A 516 -24.52 -5.94 -4.83
CA MET A 516 -23.47 -5.14 -4.22
C MET A 516 -23.95 -3.72 -3.92
N VAL A 517 -24.55 -3.02 -4.90
CA VAL A 517 -25.04 -1.64 -4.70
C VAL A 517 -26.16 -1.58 -3.67
N ASN A 518 -27.12 -2.51 -3.72
CA ASN A 518 -28.24 -2.54 -2.78
C ASN A 518 -27.76 -2.83 -1.35
N THR A 519 -26.90 -3.83 -1.16
CA THR A 519 -26.30 -4.14 0.15
C THR A 519 -25.50 -2.95 0.67
N LEU A 520 -24.64 -2.35 -0.15
CA LEU A 520 -23.85 -1.19 0.22
C LEU A 520 -24.76 -0.03 0.66
N TYR A 521 -25.77 0.31 -0.14
CA TYR A 521 -26.70 1.39 0.16
C TYR A 521 -27.46 1.16 1.48
N THR A 522 -27.99 -0.04 1.69
CA THR A 522 -28.73 -0.37 2.93
C THR A 522 -27.85 -0.39 4.18
N SER A 523 -26.52 -0.49 4.02
CA SER A 523 -25.56 -0.43 5.12
C SER A 523 -25.13 0.99 5.49
N LEU A 524 -25.52 2.02 4.72
CA LEU A 524 -25.15 3.41 4.99
C LEU A 524 -25.89 3.97 6.21
N ASP A 525 -25.16 4.61 7.12
CA ASP A 525 -25.74 5.29 8.29
C ASP A 525 -25.90 6.79 8.03
N PHE A 526 -27.04 7.17 7.47
CA PHE A 526 -27.36 8.58 7.21
C PHE A 526 -27.54 9.43 8.49
N ASN A 527 -27.66 8.81 9.68
CA ASN A 527 -27.82 9.53 10.93
C ASN A 527 -26.47 9.90 11.59
N ASN A 528 -25.38 9.28 11.16
CA ASN A 528 -24.05 9.58 11.68
C ASN A 528 -23.40 10.69 10.84
N PRO A 529 -23.30 11.95 11.33
CA PRO A 529 -22.83 13.11 10.55
C PRO A 529 -21.32 13.06 10.20
N LEU A 530 -20.56 12.17 10.83
CA LEU A 530 -19.12 12.06 10.61
C LEU A 530 -18.76 10.94 9.63
N GLN A 531 -19.62 9.94 9.48
CA GLN A 531 -19.27 8.71 8.77
C GLN A 531 -20.52 7.99 8.25
N LEU A 532 -20.72 7.97 6.92
CA LEU A 532 -21.77 7.16 6.28
C LEU A 532 -21.46 5.66 6.29
N PHE A 533 -20.19 5.28 6.18
CA PHE A 533 -19.76 3.89 5.97
C PHE A 533 -18.45 3.60 6.72
N PRO A 534 -18.25 2.37 7.25
CA PRO A 534 -17.00 1.98 7.91
C PRO A 534 -15.76 2.25 7.04
N GLU A 535 -14.85 3.05 7.56
CA GLU A 535 -13.62 3.42 6.87
C GLU A 535 -12.50 2.41 7.16
N ASN A 536 -11.74 2.06 6.12
CA ASN A 536 -10.48 1.32 6.26
C ASN A 536 -9.33 2.27 6.62
N SER A 537 -8.13 1.71 6.81
CA SER A 537 -6.93 2.49 7.18
C SER A 537 -6.57 3.56 6.16
N MET A 538 -6.72 3.28 4.86
CA MET A 538 -6.43 4.22 3.77
C MET A 538 -7.50 5.30 3.64
N SER A 539 -8.78 4.96 3.68
CA SER A 539 -9.86 5.95 3.56
C SER A 539 -9.87 6.93 4.73
N LYS A 540 -9.48 6.51 5.94
CA LYS A 540 -9.29 7.39 7.11
C LYS A 540 -8.25 8.49 6.90
N MET A 541 -7.28 8.26 6.02
CA MET A 541 -6.20 9.21 5.73
C MET A 541 -6.63 10.37 4.85
N PHE A 542 -7.78 10.34 4.19
CA PHE A 542 -8.19 11.39 3.26
C PHE A 542 -9.57 11.94 3.62
N HIS A 543 -9.97 13.02 2.95
CA HIS A 543 -11.31 13.57 3.13
C HIS A 543 -12.35 12.60 2.57
N PRO A 544 -13.40 12.19 3.31
CA PRO A 544 -14.25 11.06 2.93
C PRO A 544 -15.08 11.28 1.64
N ALA A 545 -15.26 12.53 1.22
CA ALA A 545 -15.91 12.86 -0.06
C ALA A 545 -15.02 12.65 -1.32
N ASN A 546 -13.74 12.29 -1.16
CA ASN A 546 -12.84 12.11 -2.31
C ASN A 546 -13.24 10.95 -3.24
N PHE A 547 -12.77 10.96 -4.49
CA PHE A 547 -13.13 9.93 -5.47
C PHE A 547 -12.36 8.62 -5.24
N ASN A 548 -11.11 8.72 -4.80
CA ASN A 548 -10.19 7.60 -4.73
C ASN A 548 -10.66 6.53 -3.74
N PHE A 549 -10.74 6.92 -2.46
CA PHE A 549 -11.13 6.06 -1.33
C PHE A 549 -12.50 6.38 -0.74
N GLY A 550 -13.17 7.39 -1.29
CA GLY A 550 -14.34 8.01 -0.67
C GLY A 550 -15.64 7.79 -1.44
N TRP A 551 -16.67 8.50 -1.00
CA TRP A 551 -18.05 8.26 -1.40
C TRP A 551 -18.38 8.68 -2.84
N THR A 552 -17.65 9.64 -3.41
CA THR A 552 -17.92 10.07 -4.80
C THR A 552 -17.56 8.99 -5.81
N GLY A 553 -16.58 8.14 -5.52
CA GLY A 553 -16.31 6.93 -6.30
C GLY A 553 -17.45 5.90 -6.25
N MET A 554 -18.13 5.79 -5.10
CA MET A 554 -19.31 4.92 -4.95
C MET A 554 -20.52 5.48 -5.70
N ILE A 555 -20.73 6.80 -5.61
CA ILE A 555 -21.79 7.53 -6.35
C ILE A 555 -21.66 7.30 -7.85
N PHE A 556 -20.43 7.34 -8.39
CA PHE A 556 -20.20 7.01 -9.81
C PHE A 556 -20.67 5.60 -10.15
N GLY A 557 -20.37 4.61 -9.30
CA GLY A 557 -20.85 3.24 -9.46
C GLY A 557 -22.38 3.12 -9.45
N PHE A 558 -23.06 3.85 -8.56
CA PHE A 558 -24.53 3.89 -8.52
C PHE A 558 -25.12 4.48 -9.80
N ASN A 559 -24.56 5.59 -10.28
CA ASN A 559 -25.00 6.20 -11.53
C ASN A 559 -24.78 5.30 -12.74
N GLN A 560 -23.64 4.62 -12.81
CA GLN A 560 -23.35 3.65 -13.87
C GLN A 560 -24.37 2.51 -13.88
N LEU A 561 -24.67 1.94 -12.72
CA LEU A 561 -25.65 0.87 -12.61
C LEU A 561 -27.06 1.35 -13.00
N GLY A 562 -27.45 2.55 -12.56
CA GLY A 562 -28.72 3.18 -12.96
C GLY A 562 -28.84 3.37 -14.47
N GLN A 563 -27.74 3.74 -15.13
CA GLN A 563 -27.71 3.89 -16.57
C GLN A 563 -27.85 2.55 -17.30
N ILE A 564 -27.15 1.50 -16.85
CA ILE A 564 -27.18 0.18 -17.49
C ILE A 564 -28.55 -0.48 -17.31
N THR A 565 -29.09 -0.42 -16.10
CA THR A 565 -30.38 -1.06 -15.76
C THR A 565 -31.59 -0.22 -16.15
N GLN A 566 -31.39 1.05 -16.50
CA GLN A 566 -32.46 2.05 -16.68
C GLN A 566 -33.33 2.22 -15.42
N ASN A 567 -32.81 1.84 -14.25
CA ASN A 567 -33.50 1.96 -12.98
C ASN A 567 -33.13 3.28 -12.29
N ARG A 568 -34.11 4.19 -12.20
CA ARG A 568 -33.94 5.51 -11.56
C ARG A 568 -33.60 5.44 -10.07
N GLN A 569 -33.89 4.33 -9.39
CA GLN A 569 -33.58 4.15 -7.97
C GLN A 569 -32.08 4.30 -7.67
N TYR A 570 -31.20 3.82 -8.55
CA TYR A 570 -29.75 3.92 -8.32
C TYR A 570 -29.25 5.37 -8.46
N HIS A 571 -29.85 6.18 -9.34
CA HIS A 571 -29.56 7.61 -9.39
C HIS A 571 -30.08 8.37 -8.16
N GLN A 572 -31.20 7.90 -7.60
CA GLN A 572 -31.73 8.43 -6.35
C GLN A 572 -30.80 8.12 -5.16
N TYR A 573 -30.21 6.92 -5.12
CA TYR A 573 -29.16 6.58 -4.13
C TYR A 573 -27.96 7.52 -4.24
N ALA A 574 -27.48 7.77 -5.45
CA ALA A 574 -26.41 8.75 -5.70
C ALA A 574 -26.77 10.15 -5.17
N ARG A 575 -28.00 10.61 -5.43
CA ARG A 575 -28.51 11.90 -4.94
C ARG A 575 -28.54 11.98 -3.42
N GLU A 576 -29.06 10.96 -2.73
CA GLU A 576 -29.18 10.96 -1.26
C GLU A 576 -27.80 11.02 -0.57
N VAL A 577 -26.81 10.28 -1.10
CA VAL A 577 -25.44 10.36 -0.60
C VAL A 577 -24.84 11.75 -0.86
N LEU A 578 -25.05 12.34 -2.05
CA LEU A 578 -24.58 13.70 -2.36
C LEU A 578 -25.19 14.77 -1.45
N GLU A 579 -26.50 14.71 -1.20
CA GLU A 579 -27.20 15.63 -0.31
C GLU A 579 -26.69 15.51 1.13
N TRP A 580 -26.40 14.29 1.57
CA TRP A 580 -25.77 14.04 2.87
C TRP A 580 -24.36 14.67 2.92
N ILE A 581 -23.53 14.49 1.87
CA ILE A 581 -22.16 15.04 1.81
C ILE A 581 -22.20 16.56 1.95
N LEU A 582 -23.06 17.19 1.15
CA LEU A 582 -23.21 18.64 1.13
C LEU A 582 -23.72 19.22 2.45
N THR A 583 -24.42 18.42 3.26
CA THR A 583 -24.99 18.84 4.55
C THR A 583 -23.99 18.62 5.69
N ASN A 584 -23.36 17.45 5.73
CA ASN A 584 -22.58 17.01 6.89
C ASN A 584 -21.07 17.17 6.71
N GLN A 585 -20.58 17.24 5.48
CA GLN A 585 -19.17 17.42 5.13
C GLN A 585 -19.03 18.58 4.13
N PRO A 586 -19.57 19.78 4.41
CA PRO A 586 -19.56 20.87 3.45
C PRO A 586 -18.13 21.31 3.13
N TYR A 587 -17.94 21.84 1.93
CA TYR A 587 -16.70 22.51 1.57
C TYR A 587 -16.47 23.71 2.50
N VAL A 588 -15.35 23.70 3.20
CA VAL A 588 -14.84 24.82 3.99
C VAL A 588 -13.52 25.29 3.36
N PRO A 589 -13.43 26.55 2.89
CA PRO A 589 -12.20 27.11 2.33
C PRO A 589 -11.00 26.92 3.25
N ASP A 590 -9.84 26.61 2.67
CA ASP A 590 -8.56 26.34 3.34
C ASP A 590 -8.51 25.11 4.29
N GLU A 591 -9.66 24.60 4.73
CA GLU A 591 -9.77 23.42 5.58
C GLU A 591 -10.06 22.14 4.78
N THR A 592 -10.70 22.26 3.61
CA THR A 592 -11.09 21.12 2.78
C THR A 592 -10.13 20.96 1.58
N PRO A 593 -9.55 19.76 1.34
CA PRO A 593 -8.71 19.54 0.17
C PRO A 593 -9.55 19.60 -1.11
N VAL A 594 -9.12 20.33 -2.13
CA VAL A 594 -9.91 20.57 -3.35
C VAL A 594 -9.62 19.61 -4.50
N ALA A 595 -8.58 18.79 -4.39
CA ALA A 595 -8.12 17.85 -5.42
C ALA A 595 -9.24 16.99 -6.04
N LEU A 596 -9.11 16.64 -7.33
CA LEU A 596 -10.12 15.81 -8.02
C LEU A 596 -10.18 14.39 -7.45
N TYR A 597 -9.06 13.67 -7.39
CA TYR A 597 -9.06 12.27 -6.94
C TYR A 597 -9.01 12.16 -5.42
N PHE A 598 -8.22 12.99 -4.75
CA PHE A 598 -7.94 12.90 -3.31
C PHE A 598 -8.60 14.00 -2.46
N GLY A 599 -9.52 14.77 -3.04
CA GLY A 599 -10.21 15.86 -2.36
C GLY A 599 -11.66 16.03 -2.80
N TYR A 600 -12.23 17.17 -2.45
CA TYR A 600 -13.63 17.54 -2.66
C TYR A 600 -13.96 17.87 -4.13
N GLY A 601 -12.96 17.94 -5.01
CA GLY A 601 -13.13 18.31 -6.41
C GLY A 601 -14.00 17.34 -7.22
N ALA A 602 -14.15 16.09 -6.77
CA ALA A 602 -15.07 15.13 -7.39
C ALA A 602 -16.55 15.36 -7.05
N VAL A 603 -16.86 16.10 -5.98
CA VAL A 603 -18.26 16.38 -5.58
C VAL A 603 -19.02 17.17 -6.65
N PRO A 604 -18.52 18.32 -7.17
CA PRO A 604 -19.22 19.01 -8.26
C PRO A 604 -19.34 18.17 -9.53
N TRP A 605 -18.35 17.33 -9.85
CA TRP A 605 -18.47 16.39 -10.97
C TRP A 605 -19.63 15.41 -10.75
N ALA A 606 -19.67 14.76 -9.60
CA ALA A 606 -20.71 13.79 -9.26
C ALA A 606 -22.11 14.42 -9.19
N LEU A 607 -22.21 15.68 -8.74
CA LEU A 607 -23.45 16.45 -8.80
C LEU A 607 -23.90 16.68 -10.24
N ALA A 608 -23.01 17.14 -11.11
CA ALA A 608 -23.32 17.40 -12.52
C ALA A 608 -23.78 16.12 -13.24
N GLU A 609 -23.07 15.02 -13.04
CA GLU A 609 -23.43 13.73 -13.63
C GLU A 609 -24.79 13.24 -13.11
N THR A 610 -24.99 13.22 -11.79
CA THR A 610 -26.27 12.78 -11.20
C THR A 610 -27.43 13.65 -11.69
N ALA A 611 -27.24 14.97 -11.74
CA ALA A 611 -28.23 15.93 -12.21
C ALA A 611 -28.63 15.72 -13.67
N GLU A 612 -27.67 15.40 -14.55
CA GLU A 612 -27.94 15.04 -15.94
C GLU A 612 -28.81 13.78 -16.02
N ARG A 613 -28.52 12.73 -15.22
CA ARG A 613 -29.26 11.45 -15.25
C ARG A 613 -30.69 11.56 -14.77
N ILE A 614 -30.96 12.40 -13.76
CA ILE A 614 -32.31 12.58 -13.22
C ILE A 614 -33.02 13.82 -13.79
N ASN A 615 -32.36 14.57 -14.67
CA ASN A 615 -32.84 15.83 -15.24
C ASN A 615 -33.25 16.85 -14.16
N ASP A 616 -32.33 17.16 -13.23
CA ASP A 616 -32.52 18.15 -12.15
C ASP A 616 -31.66 19.41 -12.36
N PRO A 617 -32.22 20.49 -12.93
CA PRO A 617 -31.50 21.73 -13.19
C PRO A 617 -31.03 22.45 -11.92
N SER A 618 -31.68 22.21 -10.77
CA SER A 618 -31.31 22.85 -9.51
C SER A 618 -30.04 22.23 -8.94
N LEU A 619 -29.94 20.90 -9.02
CA LEU A 619 -28.76 20.15 -8.64
C LEU A 619 -27.58 20.48 -9.57
N PHE A 620 -27.85 20.61 -10.87
CA PHE A 620 -26.83 21.00 -11.85
C PHE A 620 -26.27 22.40 -11.59
N ARG A 621 -27.12 23.41 -11.33
CA ARG A 621 -26.64 24.75 -10.94
C ARG A 621 -25.75 24.72 -9.69
N ARG A 622 -26.11 23.90 -8.71
CA ARG A 622 -25.30 23.72 -7.49
C ARG A 622 -23.92 23.12 -7.82
N ALA A 623 -23.84 22.23 -8.80
CA ALA A 623 -22.57 21.70 -9.29
C ALA A 623 -21.68 22.81 -9.88
N GLU A 624 -22.24 23.68 -10.73
CA GLU A 624 -21.52 24.80 -11.35
C GLU A 624 -21.01 25.80 -10.32
N ASP A 625 -21.86 26.19 -9.37
CA ASP A 625 -21.50 27.16 -8.33
C ASP A 625 -20.40 26.62 -7.41
N LEU A 626 -20.53 25.35 -6.99
CA LEU A 626 -19.51 24.70 -6.16
C LEU A 626 -18.19 24.54 -6.92
N ALA A 627 -18.22 24.18 -8.21
CA ALA A 627 -17.02 24.04 -9.04
C ALA A 627 -16.23 25.35 -9.12
N LEU A 628 -16.92 26.48 -9.31
CA LEU A 628 -16.29 27.80 -9.30
C LEU A 628 -15.78 28.18 -7.92
N GLU A 629 -16.50 27.83 -6.86
CA GLU A 629 -16.11 28.13 -5.48
C GLU A 629 -14.81 27.42 -5.06
N ILE A 630 -14.72 26.10 -5.29
CA ILE A 630 -13.54 25.32 -4.89
C ILE A 630 -12.29 25.68 -5.70
N THR A 631 -12.48 26.26 -6.89
CA THR A 631 -11.38 26.65 -7.78
C THR A 631 -11.00 28.12 -7.64
N ARG A 632 -11.56 28.89 -6.70
CA ARG A 632 -11.23 30.33 -6.52
C ARG A 632 -9.75 30.58 -6.22
N HIS A 633 -9.09 29.68 -5.51
CA HIS A 633 -7.68 29.80 -5.16
C HIS A 633 -6.81 28.98 -6.12
N GLU A 634 -5.56 29.41 -6.28
CA GLU A 634 -4.58 28.66 -7.06
C GLU A 634 -4.23 27.33 -6.36
N PRO A 635 -4.21 26.21 -7.10
CA PRO A 635 -3.80 24.93 -6.56
C PRO A 635 -2.30 24.91 -6.25
N VAL A 636 -1.88 23.93 -5.46
CA VAL A 636 -0.48 23.76 -5.03
C VAL A 636 0.33 22.88 -5.99
N GLN A 637 -0.38 22.04 -6.73
CA GLN A 637 0.17 21.06 -7.66
C GLN A 637 -0.45 21.26 -9.05
N THR A 638 0.23 20.75 -10.09
CA THR A 638 -0.24 20.83 -11.47
C THR A 638 -0.94 19.55 -11.94
N ASN A 639 -0.65 18.39 -11.34
CA ASN A 639 -1.12 17.08 -11.81
C ASN A 639 -2.63 16.82 -11.63
N ILE A 640 -3.10 15.71 -12.22
CA ILE A 640 -4.53 15.38 -12.26
C ILE A 640 -5.08 14.94 -10.89
N SER A 641 -4.25 14.30 -10.06
CA SER A 641 -4.74 13.68 -8.82
C SER A 641 -4.91 14.68 -7.68
N HIS A 642 -3.98 15.63 -7.55
CA HIS A 642 -3.92 16.60 -6.45
C HIS A 642 -4.00 18.06 -6.91
N GLY A 643 -4.00 18.34 -8.22
CA GLY A 643 -3.65 19.65 -8.75
C GLY A 643 -4.57 20.24 -9.81
N ALA A 644 -4.03 21.27 -10.47
CA ALA A 644 -4.71 22.10 -11.46
C ALA A 644 -5.33 21.29 -12.60
N ALA A 645 -4.64 20.27 -13.14
CA ALA A 645 -5.13 19.51 -14.28
C ALA A 645 -6.44 18.77 -13.97
N GLY A 646 -6.57 18.21 -12.76
CA GLY A 646 -7.79 17.51 -12.35
C GLY A 646 -8.95 18.48 -12.15
N LEU A 647 -8.69 19.61 -11.48
CA LEU A 647 -9.68 20.67 -11.30
C LEU A 647 -10.14 21.26 -12.65
N GLY A 648 -9.20 21.50 -13.56
CA GLY A 648 -9.50 21.98 -14.90
C GLY A 648 -10.32 20.98 -15.71
N LEU A 649 -10.02 19.69 -15.61
CA LEU A 649 -10.80 18.63 -16.26
C LEU A 649 -12.25 18.62 -15.76
N MET A 650 -12.44 18.79 -14.44
CA MET A 650 -13.76 18.90 -13.83
C MET A 650 -14.53 20.11 -14.36
N LEU A 651 -13.90 21.27 -14.44
CA LEU A 651 -14.53 22.47 -15.01
C LEU A 651 -14.93 22.27 -16.47
N LEU A 652 -14.09 21.63 -17.28
CA LEU A 652 -14.37 21.37 -18.69
C LEU A 652 -15.54 20.41 -18.91
N GLU A 653 -15.67 19.36 -18.08
CA GLU A 653 -16.80 18.43 -18.20
C GLU A 653 -18.11 19.09 -17.79
N ILE A 654 -18.14 19.84 -16.67
CA ILE A 654 -19.34 20.57 -16.25
C ILE A 654 -19.71 21.64 -17.30
N TYR A 655 -18.72 22.36 -17.83
CA TYR A 655 -18.92 23.32 -18.92
C TYR A 655 -19.52 22.66 -20.16
N ARG A 656 -19.08 21.45 -20.53
CA ARG A 656 -19.62 20.72 -21.69
C ARG A 656 -21.11 20.44 -21.53
N ILE A 657 -21.58 20.16 -20.31
CA ILE A 657 -23.00 19.88 -20.04
C ILE A 657 -23.82 21.19 -20.00
N GLY A 658 -23.33 22.22 -19.30
CA GLY A 658 -24.11 23.43 -18.98
C GLY A 658 -23.84 24.67 -19.85
N GLY A 659 -22.65 24.76 -20.44
CA GLY A 659 -22.22 25.89 -21.28
C GLY A 659 -21.88 27.18 -20.53
N ARG A 660 -21.77 27.18 -19.19
CA ARG A 660 -21.49 28.39 -18.39
C ARG A 660 -20.08 28.94 -18.63
N PRO A 661 -19.92 30.12 -19.26
CA PRO A 661 -18.61 30.62 -19.72
C PRO A 661 -17.54 30.78 -18.63
N GLU A 662 -17.94 31.08 -17.39
CA GLU A 662 -17.03 31.27 -16.27
C GLU A 662 -16.26 29.99 -15.92
N LEU A 663 -16.87 28.81 -16.14
CA LEU A 663 -16.20 27.52 -15.94
C LEU A 663 -15.04 27.34 -16.95
N LEU A 664 -15.29 27.67 -18.22
CA LEU A 664 -14.27 27.60 -19.26
C LEU A 664 -13.15 28.61 -19.00
N ALA A 665 -13.50 29.86 -18.64
CA ALA A 665 -12.51 30.88 -18.31
C ALA A 665 -11.61 30.43 -17.15
N ARG A 666 -12.19 29.86 -16.09
CA ARG A 666 -11.40 29.35 -14.96
C ARG A 666 -10.56 28.13 -15.34
N ALA A 667 -11.06 27.26 -16.22
CA ALA A 667 -10.24 26.18 -16.77
C ALA A 667 -9.04 26.77 -17.54
N GLU A 668 -9.22 27.78 -18.38
CA GLU A 668 -8.09 28.40 -19.08
C GLU A 668 -7.04 29.01 -18.12
N GLU A 669 -7.47 29.66 -17.04
CA GLU A 669 -6.55 30.18 -16.01
C GLU A 669 -5.71 29.08 -15.37
N LEU A 670 -6.30 27.92 -15.07
CA LEU A 670 -5.56 26.75 -14.56
C LEU A 670 -4.60 26.18 -15.62
N GLY A 671 -4.97 26.20 -16.90
CA GLY A 671 -4.09 25.84 -18.00
C GLY A 671 -2.85 26.75 -18.09
N VAL A 672 -3.04 28.07 -17.96
CA VAL A 672 -1.93 29.04 -17.92
C VAL A 672 -1.03 28.79 -16.72
N TYR A 673 -1.62 28.61 -15.52
CA TYR A 673 -0.87 28.26 -14.31
C TYR A 673 0.03 27.02 -14.51
N ILE A 674 -0.48 25.99 -15.18
CA ILE A 674 0.31 24.78 -15.47
C ILE A 674 1.50 25.12 -16.39
N LEU A 675 1.28 25.87 -17.46
CA LEU A 675 2.34 26.21 -18.42
C LEU A 675 3.46 27.05 -17.76
N GLU A 676 3.13 27.92 -16.82
CA GLU A 676 4.12 28.72 -16.08
C GLU A 676 5.02 27.89 -15.14
N GLN A 677 4.62 26.66 -14.82
CA GLN A 677 5.37 25.74 -13.95
C GLN A 677 6.18 24.70 -14.75
N GLU A 678 6.20 24.79 -16.08
CA GLU A 678 6.97 23.89 -16.94
C GLU A 678 8.48 24.10 -16.71
N GLU A 679 9.19 23.01 -16.41
CA GLU A 679 10.65 23.00 -16.36
C GLU A 679 11.19 22.33 -17.62
N GLN A 680 12.10 23.03 -18.32
CA GLN A 680 12.87 22.44 -19.40
C GLN A 680 14.25 22.03 -18.88
N THR A 681 14.58 20.77 -19.08
CA THR A 681 15.91 20.24 -18.73
C THR A 681 16.96 20.64 -19.77
N ASP A 682 18.24 20.44 -19.45
CA ASP A 682 19.35 20.63 -20.41
C ASP A 682 19.19 19.74 -21.66
N GLU A 683 18.51 18.61 -21.50
CA GLU A 683 18.15 17.71 -22.60
C GLU A 683 16.87 18.16 -23.33
N SER A 684 16.30 19.33 -23.04
CA SER A 684 15.04 19.82 -23.63
C SER A 684 13.81 18.95 -23.33
N LEU A 685 13.83 18.16 -22.26
CA LEU A 685 12.63 17.49 -21.76
C LEU A 685 11.73 18.51 -21.02
N SER A 686 10.44 18.51 -21.33
CA SER A 686 9.41 19.27 -20.61
C SER A 686 8.84 18.46 -19.45
N LEU A 687 9.07 18.93 -18.22
CA LEU A 687 8.71 18.23 -16.98
C LEU A 687 8.03 19.18 -15.99
N TRP A 688 7.30 18.59 -15.04
CA TRP A 688 6.64 19.31 -13.95
C TRP A 688 6.94 18.62 -12.63
N LYS A 689 7.23 19.40 -11.60
CA LYS A 689 7.54 18.89 -10.27
C LYS A 689 6.29 18.50 -9.50
N VAL A 690 6.31 17.27 -9.00
CA VAL A 690 5.45 16.78 -7.92
C VAL A 690 6.09 17.19 -6.61
N LYS A 691 5.37 17.93 -5.78
CA LYS A 691 5.85 18.41 -4.48
C LYS A 691 5.13 17.65 -3.37
N ASP A 692 5.86 17.29 -2.34
CA ASP A 692 5.27 16.73 -1.13
C ASP A 692 5.78 17.48 0.13
N LYS A 693 5.15 17.20 1.27
CA LYS A 693 5.47 17.87 2.53
C LYS A 693 6.91 17.63 3.00
N SER A 694 7.47 16.46 2.69
CA SER A 694 8.82 16.02 3.08
C SER A 694 9.90 16.42 2.08
N ASP A 695 9.56 16.49 0.80
CA ASP A 695 10.40 16.90 -0.31
C ASP A 695 9.81 18.14 -1.00
N LYS A 696 10.14 19.29 -0.41
CA LYS A 696 9.76 20.59 -0.96
C LYS A 696 10.50 20.93 -2.26
N LYS A 697 11.62 20.25 -2.57
CA LYS A 697 12.32 20.46 -3.85
C LYS A 697 11.53 19.83 -4.99
N GLY A 698 10.77 18.79 -4.69
CA GLY A 698 9.92 18.07 -5.62
C GLY A 698 10.71 17.13 -6.53
N HIS A 699 9.99 16.18 -7.11
CA HIS A 699 10.52 15.20 -8.05
C HIS A 699 9.64 15.18 -9.31
N HIS A 700 10.17 14.66 -10.42
CA HIS A 700 9.39 14.52 -11.65
C HIS A 700 8.60 13.21 -11.65
N SER A 701 7.51 13.19 -12.40
CA SER A 701 6.73 11.97 -12.66
C SER A 701 6.25 11.97 -14.12
N LEU A 702 6.25 10.80 -14.76
CA LEU A 702 5.78 10.63 -16.13
C LEU A 702 4.33 10.13 -16.23
N GLY A 703 3.86 9.44 -15.18
CA GLY A 703 2.58 8.73 -15.15
C GLY A 703 1.34 9.62 -15.25
N PHE A 704 0.16 9.02 -15.35
CA PHE A 704 -1.10 9.75 -15.49
C PHE A 704 -1.54 10.42 -14.18
N SER A 705 -1.33 9.76 -13.04
CA SER A 705 -1.85 10.25 -11.75
C SER A 705 -1.13 11.50 -11.25
N HIS A 706 0.20 11.49 -11.22
CA HIS A 706 1.01 12.61 -10.69
C HIS A 706 1.90 13.27 -11.74
N GLY A 707 1.98 12.71 -12.94
CA GLY A 707 2.97 13.09 -13.92
C GLY A 707 2.44 13.82 -15.15
N ILE A 708 3.32 13.92 -16.15
CA ILE A 708 3.10 14.71 -17.36
C ILE A 708 1.98 14.15 -18.25
N ALA A 709 1.70 12.84 -18.22
CA ALA A 709 0.62 12.28 -19.03
C ALA A 709 -0.77 12.77 -18.60
N GLY A 710 -1.02 12.90 -17.29
CA GLY A 710 -2.29 13.46 -16.79
C GLY A 710 -2.42 14.95 -17.06
N ILE A 711 -1.30 15.68 -16.96
CA ILE A 711 -1.23 17.10 -17.36
C ILE A 711 -1.53 17.25 -18.85
N GLY A 712 -0.87 16.45 -19.69
CA GLY A 712 -1.07 16.42 -21.13
C GLY A 712 -2.51 16.10 -21.53
N TYR A 713 -3.16 15.16 -20.83
CA TYR A 713 -4.56 14.81 -21.06
C TYR A 713 -5.50 16.01 -20.86
N TYR A 714 -5.31 16.75 -19.76
CA TYR A 714 -6.09 17.96 -19.51
C TYR A 714 -5.77 19.08 -20.52
N LEU A 715 -4.50 19.35 -20.80
CA LEU A 715 -4.11 20.37 -21.77
C LEU A 715 -4.64 20.06 -23.18
N LEU A 716 -4.71 18.78 -23.54
CA LEU A 716 -5.34 18.34 -24.79
C LEU A 716 -6.84 18.64 -24.81
N ALA A 717 -7.56 18.35 -23.73
CA ALA A 717 -8.99 18.65 -23.62
C ALA A 717 -9.24 20.16 -23.68
N LEU A 718 -8.39 20.95 -23.03
CA LEU A 718 -8.44 22.41 -23.09
C LEU A 718 -8.13 22.93 -24.50
N ALA A 719 -7.14 22.34 -25.18
CA ALA A 719 -6.77 22.71 -26.56
C ALA A 719 -7.93 22.44 -27.53
N GLU A 720 -8.58 21.28 -27.43
CA GLU A 720 -9.74 20.91 -28.24
C GLU A 720 -10.89 21.92 -28.05
N ARG A 721 -11.16 22.32 -26.81
CA ARG A 721 -12.28 23.22 -26.51
C ARG A 721 -12.04 24.68 -26.85
N THR A 722 -10.79 25.13 -26.74
CA THR A 722 -10.45 26.56 -26.91
C THR A 722 -9.88 26.87 -28.30
N GLY A 723 -9.35 25.87 -29.00
CA GLY A 723 -8.64 26.04 -30.27
C GLY A 723 -7.30 26.79 -30.15
N LYS A 724 -6.78 27.00 -28.93
CA LYS A 724 -5.56 27.79 -28.71
C LYS A 724 -4.29 26.95 -28.93
N GLU A 725 -3.45 27.39 -29.87
CA GLU A 725 -2.21 26.67 -30.27
C GLU A 725 -1.19 26.50 -29.14
N VAL A 726 -1.19 27.37 -28.13
CA VAL A 726 -0.27 27.28 -26.98
C VAL A 726 -0.41 25.94 -26.24
N TYR A 727 -1.65 25.46 -26.11
CA TYR A 727 -1.93 24.19 -25.44
C TYR A 727 -1.56 23.00 -26.33
N TYR A 728 -1.88 23.05 -27.63
CA TYR A 728 -1.42 22.04 -28.60
C TYR A 728 0.11 21.92 -28.63
N SER A 729 0.81 23.04 -28.57
CA SER A 729 2.28 23.08 -28.53
C SER A 729 2.83 22.44 -27.25
N ALA A 730 2.20 22.66 -26.10
CA ALA A 730 2.59 22.02 -24.84
C ALA A 730 2.36 20.50 -24.87
N VAL A 731 1.23 20.05 -25.41
CA VAL A 731 0.93 18.62 -25.59
C VAL A 731 2.01 17.95 -26.45
N LYS A 732 2.41 18.57 -27.58
CA LYS A 732 3.48 18.05 -28.44
C LYS A 732 4.81 17.91 -27.71
N ARG A 733 5.19 18.86 -26.84
CA ARG A 733 6.39 18.75 -26.00
C ARG A 733 6.30 17.60 -25.00
N ILE A 734 5.14 17.39 -24.39
CA ILE A 734 4.91 16.24 -23.48
C ILE A 734 5.07 14.92 -24.24
N VAL A 735 4.54 14.83 -25.46
CA VAL A 735 4.71 13.64 -26.32
C VAL A 735 6.19 13.42 -26.66
N ASP A 736 6.96 14.46 -27.01
CA ASP A 736 8.40 14.36 -27.25
C ASP A 736 9.15 13.86 -26.01
N THR A 737 8.86 14.41 -24.83
CA THR A 737 9.42 13.92 -23.56
C THR A 737 9.12 12.44 -23.36
N LEU A 738 7.89 11.99 -23.63
CA LEU A 738 7.49 10.59 -23.46
C LEU A 738 8.17 9.66 -24.47
N ASP A 739 8.33 10.07 -25.75
CA ASP A 739 9.07 9.28 -26.74
C ASP A 739 10.53 9.06 -26.27
N ARG A 740 11.18 10.14 -25.84
CA ARG A 740 12.60 10.15 -25.45
C ARG A 740 12.90 9.46 -24.12
N THR A 741 11.92 9.35 -23.24
CA THR A 741 12.05 8.67 -21.94
C THR A 741 11.49 7.24 -21.96
N SER A 742 10.89 6.83 -23.07
CA SER A 742 10.42 5.46 -23.24
C SER A 742 11.59 4.49 -23.32
N HIS A 743 11.42 3.33 -22.68
CA HIS A 743 12.32 2.20 -22.78
C HIS A 743 11.67 1.19 -23.73
N GLY A 744 12.36 0.89 -24.83
CA GLY A 744 11.93 -0.17 -25.73
C GLY A 744 12.08 -1.53 -25.06
N GLY A 745 10.97 -2.22 -24.84
CA GLY A 745 11.00 -3.63 -24.42
C GLY A 745 11.35 -4.55 -25.60
N GLN A 746 11.53 -5.84 -25.32
CA GLN A 746 11.53 -6.85 -26.39
C GLN A 746 10.18 -6.79 -27.15
N ASN A 747 10.15 -7.19 -28.42
CA ASN A 747 8.95 -7.18 -29.27
C ASN A 747 8.33 -5.80 -29.55
N GLY A 748 9.08 -4.71 -29.38
CA GLY A 748 8.67 -3.38 -29.85
C GLY A 748 7.65 -2.66 -28.98
N VAL A 749 7.50 -3.06 -27.71
CA VAL A 749 6.65 -2.37 -26.72
C VAL A 749 7.35 -1.15 -26.10
N SER A 750 6.56 -0.22 -25.56
CA SER A 750 7.07 0.97 -24.86
C SER A 750 6.68 0.94 -23.38
N LEU A 751 7.68 1.04 -22.53
CA LEU A 751 7.55 1.15 -21.07
C LEU A 751 8.13 2.47 -20.61
N TRP A 752 7.60 3.01 -19.52
CA TRP A 752 8.09 4.25 -18.94
C TRP A 752 8.46 4.04 -17.48
N PRO A 753 9.57 4.64 -17.03
CA PRO A 753 9.88 4.70 -15.62
C PRO A 753 8.89 5.61 -14.91
N ALA A 754 8.78 5.48 -13.58
CA ALA A 754 7.98 6.41 -12.79
C ALA A 754 8.50 7.85 -12.92
N SER A 755 9.83 8.03 -13.01
CA SER A 755 10.48 9.30 -13.30
C SER A 755 11.77 9.12 -14.12
N PRO A 756 12.23 10.15 -14.86
CA PRO A 756 13.49 10.08 -15.60
C PRO A 756 14.71 9.78 -14.72
N GLU A 757 14.68 10.20 -13.45
CA GLU A 757 15.77 9.97 -12.48
C GLU A 757 15.81 8.54 -11.93
N LYS A 758 14.80 7.71 -12.21
CA LYS A 758 14.67 6.34 -11.71
C LYS A 758 14.33 5.38 -12.87
N PRO A 759 15.26 5.15 -13.82
CA PRO A 759 15.00 4.41 -15.06
C PRO A 759 14.51 2.97 -14.82
N ASP A 760 14.88 2.37 -13.68
CA ASP A 760 14.53 1.00 -13.31
C ASP A 760 13.08 0.80 -12.83
N THR A 761 12.30 1.87 -12.68
CA THR A 761 10.95 1.83 -12.10
C THR A 761 9.86 1.64 -13.16
N LEU A 762 9.93 0.55 -13.91
CA LEU A 762 9.00 0.25 -14.98
C LEU A 762 7.70 -0.37 -14.45
N TRP A 763 6.56 0.15 -14.91
CA TRP A 763 5.21 -0.32 -14.56
C TRP A 763 4.29 -0.22 -15.78
N VAL A 764 3.15 -0.91 -15.73
CA VAL A 764 2.12 -0.87 -16.79
C VAL A 764 0.80 -0.25 -16.33
N HIS A 765 0.76 0.34 -15.14
CA HIS A 765 -0.49 0.74 -14.48
C HIS A 765 -1.02 2.11 -14.87
N TRP A 766 -2.26 2.43 -14.46
CA TRP A 766 -2.88 3.72 -14.68
C TRP A 766 -2.11 4.84 -13.97
N CYS A 767 -1.77 4.67 -12.69
CA CYS A 767 -1.12 5.73 -11.92
C CYS A 767 0.29 6.04 -12.45
N ASN A 768 1.08 4.99 -12.67
CA ASN A 768 2.44 5.01 -13.20
C ASN A 768 2.59 3.88 -14.23
N GLY A 769 2.92 4.23 -15.47
CA GLY A 769 3.20 3.25 -16.53
C GLY A 769 2.33 3.35 -17.77
N SER A 770 2.42 2.30 -18.58
CA SER A 770 1.89 2.27 -19.95
C SER A 770 0.36 2.43 -20.04
N ALA A 771 -0.44 1.95 -19.09
CA ALA A 771 -1.90 2.12 -19.19
C ALA A 771 -2.34 3.58 -19.07
N GLY A 772 -1.78 4.32 -18.11
CA GLY A 772 -2.09 5.75 -17.94
C GLY A 772 -1.49 6.62 -19.04
N ILE A 773 -0.23 6.37 -19.40
CA ILE A 773 0.47 7.13 -20.45
C ILE A 773 -0.17 6.85 -21.82
N GLY A 774 -0.45 5.58 -22.11
CA GLY A 774 -1.11 5.14 -23.33
C GLY A 774 -2.50 5.74 -23.51
N ARG A 775 -3.28 5.89 -22.42
CA ARG A 775 -4.58 6.59 -22.45
C ARG A 775 -4.44 8.02 -22.98
N PHE A 776 -3.47 8.77 -22.46
CA PHE A 776 -3.18 10.11 -22.96
C PHE A 776 -2.75 10.10 -24.43
N LEU A 777 -1.82 9.21 -24.79
CA LEU A 777 -1.30 9.11 -26.16
C LEU A 777 -2.38 8.72 -27.17
N MET A 778 -3.33 7.85 -26.80
CA MET A 778 -4.45 7.48 -27.66
C MET A 778 -5.39 8.65 -27.92
N ALA A 779 -5.73 9.42 -26.89
CA ALA A 779 -6.51 10.65 -27.06
C ALA A 779 -5.75 11.67 -27.92
N ALA A 780 -4.44 11.85 -27.68
CA ALA A 780 -3.61 12.75 -28.47
C ALA A 780 -3.50 12.30 -29.93
N ALA A 781 -3.38 11.00 -30.21
CA ALA A 781 -3.37 10.46 -31.56
C ALA A 781 -4.63 10.84 -32.35
N ASP A 782 -5.79 10.77 -31.70
CA ASP A 782 -7.08 11.06 -32.31
C ASP A 782 -7.30 12.56 -32.57
N ILE A 783 -6.94 13.41 -31.62
CA ILE A 783 -7.13 14.85 -31.76
C ILE A 783 -6.06 15.50 -32.64
N LEU A 784 -4.80 15.09 -32.50
CA LEU A 784 -3.68 15.68 -33.24
C LEU A 784 -3.46 15.03 -34.62
N GLN A 785 -4.03 13.85 -34.86
CA GLN A 785 -3.76 13.04 -36.06
C GLN A 785 -2.24 12.79 -36.25
N ASP A 786 -1.55 12.55 -35.14
CA ASP A 786 -0.09 12.39 -35.09
C ASP A 786 0.30 10.90 -35.12
N PRO A 787 1.07 10.46 -36.14
CA PRO A 787 1.58 9.08 -36.22
C PRO A 787 2.44 8.68 -35.02
N LEU A 788 3.18 9.62 -34.41
CA LEU A 788 4.01 9.35 -33.23
C LEU A 788 3.14 8.94 -32.04
N CYS A 789 2.10 9.72 -31.74
CA CYS A 789 1.12 9.42 -30.70
C CYS A 789 0.43 8.07 -30.95
N THR A 790 0.07 7.79 -32.20
CA THR A 790 -0.56 6.52 -32.60
C THR A 790 0.36 5.33 -32.31
N ARG A 791 1.62 5.42 -32.73
CA ARG A 791 2.65 4.41 -32.50
C ARG A 791 2.86 4.18 -31.00
N LEU A 792 3.16 5.23 -30.23
CA LEU A 792 3.44 5.10 -28.80
C LEU A 792 2.21 4.59 -28.01
N GLY A 793 1.01 5.03 -28.37
CA GLY A 793 -0.24 4.54 -27.76
C GLY A 793 -0.47 3.04 -28.00
N LEU A 794 -0.24 2.56 -29.22
CA LEU A 794 -0.26 1.13 -29.56
C LEU A 794 0.80 0.34 -28.78
N GLN A 795 2.03 0.84 -28.76
CA GLN A 795 3.14 0.20 -28.02
C GLN A 795 2.87 0.13 -26.51
N ALA A 796 2.17 1.11 -25.95
CA ALA A 796 1.73 1.10 -24.56
C ALA A 796 0.64 0.05 -24.31
N ALA A 797 -0.35 -0.08 -25.20
CA ALA A 797 -1.38 -1.12 -25.12
C ALA A 797 -0.80 -2.52 -25.27
N ASP A 798 0.16 -2.70 -26.19
CA ASP A 798 0.87 -3.97 -26.35
C ASP A 798 1.71 -4.31 -25.10
N ALA A 799 2.34 -3.33 -24.45
CA ALA A 799 3.03 -3.54 -23.17
C ALA A 799 2.06 -4.07 -22.08
N VAL A 800 0.90 -3.43 -21.93
CA VAL A 800 -0.14 -3.85 -20.97
C VAL A 800 -0.69 -5.23 -21.31
N ALA A 801 -0.82 -5.56 -22.61
CA ALA A 801 -1.33 -6.83 -23.06
C ALA A 801 -0.35 -7.99 -22.84
N GLN A 802 0.95 -7.75 -23.00
CA GLN A 802 2.00 -8.75 -22.85
C GLN A 802 2.44 -8.94 -21.38
N ALA A 803 2.23 -7.94 -20.53
CA ALA A 803 2.62 -8.00 -19.13
C ALA A 803 1.89 -9.12 -18.36
N THR A 804 2.63 -9.79 -17.50
CA THR A 804 2.14 -10.85 -16.58
C THR A 804 2.27 -10.38 -15.13
N VAL A 805 1.83 -9.15 -14.88
CA VAL A 805 2.02 -8.44 -13.62
C VAL A 805 0.70 -8.40 -12.85
N PHE A 806 0.76 -8.84 -11.60
CA PHE A 806 -0.32 -8.69 -10.63
C PHE A 806 0.16 -7.80 -9.48
N ALA A 807 -0.48 -6.64 -9.33
CA ALA A 807 -0.23 -5.72 -8.21
C ALA A 807 -1.46 -5.65 -7.28
N SER A 808 -2.64 -5.49 -7.86
CA SER A 808 -3.93 -5.55 -7.17
C SER A 808 -5.04 -5.90 -8.16
N PHE A 809 -6.29 -6.01 -7.67
CA PHE A 809 -7.46 -6.17 -8.52
C PHE A 809 -8.03 -4.83 -9.03
N GLY A 810 -7.73 -3.73 -8.33
CA GLY A 810 -8.37 -2.43 -8.48
C GLY A 810 -8.01 -1.64 -9.74
N GLN A 811 -8.43 -0.37 -9.74
CA GLN A 811 -8.34 0.56 -10.86
C GLN A 811 -6.99 1.32 -10.92
N CYS A 812 -6.42 1.68 -9.77
CA CYS A 812 -5.21 2.51 -9.73
C CYS A 812 -3.98 1.80 -10.34
N HIS A 813 -3.76 0.57 -9.89
CA HIS A 813 -2.65 -0.30 -10.29
C HIS A 813 -3.04 -1.76 -10.14
N GLY A 814 -3.98 -2.19 -10.98
CA GLY A 814 -4.52 -3.54 -10.93
C GLY A 814 -5.15 -3.99 -12.23
N ILE A 815 -5.73 -5.19 -12.19
CA ILE A 815 -6.35 -5.83 -13.35
C ILE A 815 -7.45 -4.94 -13.95
N ALA A 816 -8.33 -4.36 -13.13
CA ALA A 816 -9.44 -3.55 -13.64
C ALA A 816 -8.96 -2.31 -14.40
N GLY A 817 -7.97 -1.58 -13.87
CA GLY A 817 -7.44 -0.38 -14.52
C GLY A 817 -6.66 -0.67 -15.81
N ASN A 818 -5.86 -1.73 -15.81
CA ASN A 818 -5.19 -2.20 -17.03
C ASN A 818 -6.22 -2.66 -18.08
N GLY A 819 -7.26 -3.37 -17.64
CA GLY A 819 -8.36 -3.82 -18.47
C GLY A 819 -9.13 -2.67 -19.10
N ASP A 820 -9.41 -1.60 -18.37
CA ASP A 820 -10.08 -0.41 -18.91
C ASP A 820 -9.28 0.25 -20.03
N PHE A 821 -7.96 0.35 -19.88
CA PHE A 821 -7.12 0.84 -20.96
C PHE A 821 -7.14 -0.09 -22.18
N LEU A 822 -7.11 -1.41 -21.98
CA LEU A 822 -7.24 -2.36 -23.08
C LEU A 822 -8.64 -2.31 -23.74
N LEU A 823 -9.70 -2.01 -23.00
CA LEU A 823 -11.04 -1.76 -23.58
C LEU A 823 -11.01 -0.54 -24.50
N LEU A 824 -10.40 0.56 -24.07
CA LEU A 824 -10.20 1.76 -24.89
C LEU A 824 -9.40 1.42 -26.17
N ALA A 825 -8.27 0.73 -26.02
CA ALA A 825 -7.42 0.31 -27.13
C ALA A 825 -8.15 -0.62 -28.11
N ASN A 826 -8.93 -1.58 -27.60
CA ASN A 826 -9.68 -2.55 -28.41
C ASN A 826 -10.85 -1.89 -29.17
N ARG A 827 -11.41 -0.78 -28.68
CA ARG A 827 -12.40 0.00 -29.45
C ARG A 827 -11.77 0.61 -30.71
N LYS A 828 -10.54 1.09 -30.59
CA LYS A 828 -9.76 1.68 -31.69
C LYS A 828 -9.19 0.62 -32.64
N PHE A 829 -8.82 -0.55 -32.09
CA PHE A 829 -8.28 -1.69 -32.83
C PHE A 829 -9.08 -2.97 -32.52
N PRO A 830 -10.30 -3.11 -33.10
CA PRO A 830 -11.22 -4.20 -32.77
C PRO A 830 -10.59 -5.60 -32.87
N GLY A 831 -10.70 -6.36 -31.78
CA GLY A 831 -10.28 -7.76 -31.68
C GLY A 831 -8.82 -7.95 -31.27
N ARG A 832 -7.96 -6.91 -31.30
CA ARG A 832 -6.52 -7.05 -31.00
C ARG A 832 -6.24 -7.49 -29.56
N TYR A 833 -7.05 -7.03 -28.60
CA TYR A 833 -6.80 -7.25 -27.17
C TYR A 833 -7.85 -8.15 -26.49
N GLU A 834 -8.73 -8.77 -27.27
CA GLU A 834 -9.85 -9.56 -26.78
C GLU A 834 -9.40 -10.75 -25.91
N THR A 835 -8.33 -11.45 -26.31
CA THR A 835 -7.76 -12.56 -25.54
C THR A 835 -7.29 -12.13 -24.15
N LYS A 836 -6.57 -11.00 -24.05
CA LYS A 836 -6.09 -10.50 -22.76
C LYS A 836 -7.23 -9.97 -21.89
N LEU A 837 -8.23 -9.34 -22.50
CA LEU A 837 -9.43 -8.91 -21.79
C LEU A 837 -10.19 -10.11 -21.19
N ALA A 838 -10.32 -11.21 -21.95
CA ALA A 838 -10.90 -12.46 -21.44
C ALA A 838 -10.07 -13.05 -20.28
N GLU A 839 -8.74 -13.06 -20.41
CA GLU A 839 -7.83 -13.48 -19.33
C GLU A 839 -8.01 -12.64 -18.05
N TYR A 840 -8.11 -11.31 -18.16
CA TYR A 840 -8.35 -10.43 -17.02
C TYR A 840 -9.71 -10.67 -16.37
N THR A 841 -10.78 -10.80 -17.16
CA THR A 841 -12.11 -11.10 -16.62
C THR A 841 -12.13 -12.46 -15.92
N GLN A 842 -11.51 -13.48 -16.50
CA GLN A 842 -11.42 -14.80 -15.90
C GLN A 842 -10.54 -14.81 -14.64
N SER A 843 -9.44 -14.04 -14.63
CA SER A 843 -8.60 -13.86 -13.44
C SER A 843 -9.39 -13.24 -12.29
N LEU A 844 -10.18 -12.19 -12.56
CA LEU A 844 -11.08 -11.61 -11.58
C LEU A 844 -12.14 -12.61 -11.12
N TYR A 845 -12.68 -13.43 -12.03
CA TYR A 845 -13.63 -14.47 -11.68
C TYR A 845 -13.00 -15.45 -10.68
N VAL A 846 -11.89 -16.11 -11.01
CA VAL A 846 -11.34 -17.19 -10.18
C VAL A 846 -10.77 -16.71 -8.84
N LEU A 847 -10.31 -15.45 -8.78
CA LEU A 847 -9.69 -14.85 -7.60
C LEU A 847 -10.65 -14.08 -6.68
N ARG A 848 -11.95 -14.01 -7.01
CA ARG A 848 -12.98 -13.41 -6.14
C ARG A 848 -13.20 -14.24 -4.87
N SER A 849 -13.70 -13.62 -3.80
CA SER A 849 -14.15 -14.31 -2.58
C SER A 849 -15.16 -15.44 -2.88
N ASP A 850 -15.22 -16.46 -2.01
CA ASP A 850 -16.11 -17.60 -2.23
C ASP A 850 -17.59 -17.20 -2.42
N PRO A 851 -18.37 -17.97 -3.21
CA PRO A 851 -19.80 -17.68 -3.46
C PRO A 851 -20.70 -17.66 -2.21
N GLN A 852 -20.22 -18.12 -1.06
CA GLN A 852 -20.97 -18.11 0.20
C GLN A 852 -21.10 -16.69 0.81
N GLU A 853 -20.34 -15.71 0.31
CA GLU A 853 -20.31 -14.31 0.81
C GLU A 853 -21.45 -13.41 0.26
N ASP A 854 -22.52 -13.97 -0.32
CA ASP A 854 -23.68 -13.30 -0.96
C ASP A 854 -23.41 -12.31 -2.11
N ILE A 855 -22.23 -11.67 -2.14
CA ILE A 855 -21.70 -10.73 -3.13
C ILE A 855 -20.27 -11.11 -3.52
N TRP A 856 -19.87 -10.87 -4.77
CA TRP A 856 -18.45 -11.01 -5.13
C TRP A 856 -17.65 -9.83 -4.60
N MET A 857 -16.57 -10.14 -3.89
CA MET A 857 -15.63 -9.16 -3.39
C MET A 857 -14.20 -9.60 -3.72
N TRP A 858 -13.30 -8.61 -3.77
CA TRP A 858 -11.88 -8.82 -3.97
C TRP A 858 -11.13 -8.09 -2.86
N PRO A 859 -10.15 -8.74 -2.22
CA PRO A 859 -9.41 -8.11 -1.15
C PRO A 859 -8.52 -7.00 -1.71
N LEU A 860 -8.18 -6.03 -0.85
CA LEU A 860 -7.19 -5.00 -1.12
C LEU A 860 -5.78 -5.62 -1.23
N GLU A 861 -4.76 -4.80 -1.46
CA GLU A 861 -3.36 -5.23 -1.58
C GLU A 861 -2.79 -5.93 -0.34
N ASP A 862 -3.37 -5.68 0.84
CA ASP A 862 -3.03 -6.41 2.05
C ASP A 862 -3.54 -7.86 2.02
N MET A 863 -4.36 -8.20 1.02
CA MET A 863 -5.02 -9.50 0.81
C MET A 863 -5.89 -9.92 2.00
N GLU A 864 -6.28 -8.96 2.84
CA GLU A 864 -7.00 -9.17 4.09
C GLU A 864 -8.25 -8.29 4.19
N SER A 865 -8.17 -7.04 3.78
CA SER A 865 -9.26 -6.09 3.89
C SER A 865 -10.08 -6.06 2.61
N PHE A 866 -11.35 -5.67 2.72
CA PHE A 866 -12.21 -5.36 1.58
C PHE A 866 -12.63 -3.89 1.66
N SER A 867 -12.88 -3.26 0.51
CA SER A 867 -13.46 -1.92 0.48
C SER A 867 -14.35 -1.69 -0.74
N PRO A 868 -15.46 -0.93 -0.59
CA PRO A 868 -16.29 -0.49 -1.71
C PRO A 868 -15.72 0.71 -2.46
N ASP A 869 -14.52 1.21 -2.14
CA ASP A 869 -13.98 2.36 -2.87
C ASP A 869 -13.72 2.06 -4.35
N TYR A 870 -13.60 3.12 -5.15
CA TYR A 870 -13.51 3.00 -6.59
C TYR A 870 -12.11 2.60 -7.05
N MET A 871 -11.06 3.21 -6.50
CA MET A 871 -9.73 3.10 -7.08
C MET A 871 -8.98 1.84 -6.66
N THR A 872 -9.23 1.32 -5.46
CA THR A 872 -8.59 0.13 -4.90
C THR A 872 -9.57 -0.98 -4.57
N GLY A 873 -10.82 -0.62 -4.31
CA GLY A 873 -11.89 -1.52 -3.90
C GLY A 873 -12.66 -2.19 -5.04
N TYR A 874 -13.68 -2.96 -4.64
CA TYR A 874 -14.47 -3.78 -5.56
C TYR A 874 -15.43 -2.97 -6.44
N MET A 875 -15.78 -1.73 -6.09
CA MET A 875 -16.62 -0.88 -6.95
C MET A 875 -15.95 -0.61 -8.30
N GLY A 876 -14.65 -0.29 -8.28
CA GLY A 876 -13.86 -0.12 -9.50
C GLY A 876 -13.86 -1.36 -10.38
N ILE A 877 -13.76 -2.54 -9.78
CA ILE A 877 -13.77 -3.83 -10.46
C ILE A 877 -15.12 -4.08 -11.12
N TYR A 878 -16.22 -3.91 -10.38
CA TYR A 878 -17.57 -4.02 -10.96
C TYR A 878 -17.76 -3.07 -12.13
N THR A 879 -17.31 -1.81 -12.04
CA THR A 879 -17.46 -0.88 -13.16
C THR A 879 -16.64 -1.25 -14.40
N PHE A 880 -15.45 -1.86 -14.23
CA PHE A 880 -14.69 -2.43 -15.34
C PHE A 880 -15.46 -3.59 -15.99
N LEU A 881 -15.96 -4.54 -15.20
CA LEU A 881 -16.74 -5.67 -15.70
C LEU A 881 -18.01 -5.20 -16.43
N LEU A 882 -18.72 -4.22 -15.87
CA LEU A 882 -19.88 -3.62 -16.51
C LEU A 882 -19.52 -2.92 -17.83
N ARG A 883 -18.38 -2.21 -17.91
CA ARG A 883 -17.89 -1.66 -19.19
C ARG A 883 -17.52 -2.71 -20.21
N ARG A 884 -16.98 -3.85 -19.75
CA ARG A 884 -16.63 -4.98 -20.60
C ARG A 884 -17.86 -5.61 -21.24
N PHE A 885 -18.92 -5.84 -20.46
CA PHE A 885 -20.12 -6.55 -20.92
C PHE A 885 -21.23 -5.64 -21.46
N TYR A 886 -21.26 -4.37 -21.06
CA TYR A 886 -22.23 -3.36 -21.52
C TYR A 886 -21.55 -2.10 -22.10
N PRO A 887 -20.65 -2.25 -23.10
CA PRO A 887 -19.75 -1.19 -23.57
C PRO A 887 -20.46 -0.01 -24.25
N SER A 888 -21.70 -0.19 -24.71
CA SER A 888 -22.48 0.87 -25.36
C SER A 888 -23.14 1.84 -24.38
N VAL A 889 -23.17 1.51 -23.08
CA VAL A 889 -23.89 2.29 -22.06
C VAL A 889 -22.94 2.80 -20.98
N ALA A 890 -22.02 1.94 -20.53
CA ALA A 890 -21.15 2.24 -19.41
C ALA A 890 -20.04 3.25 -19.76
N SER A 891 -19.92 4.31 -18.96
CA SER A 891 -18.90 5.36 -19.10
C SER A 891 -17.59 5.05 -18.35
N GLU A 892 -16.52 5.73 -18.74
CA GLU A 892 -15.29 5.79 -17.93
C GLU A 892 -15.38 6.89 -16.87
N PRO A 893 -14.78 6.70 -15.68
CA PRO A 893 -14.80 7.68 -14.60
C PRO A 893 -13.86 8.86 -14.88
N LEU A 894 -14.29 10.07 -14.51
CA LEU A 894 -13.44 11.27 -14.46
C LEU A 894 -12.60 11.53 -15.73
N VAL A 895 -13.10 11.12 -16.89
CA VAL A 895 -12.51 11.43 -18.19
C VAL A 895 -13.25 12.58 -18.85
N TYR A 896 -12.53 13.28 -19.73
CA TYR A 896 -13.18 14.22 -20.64
C TYR A 896 -14.05 13.47 -21.64
N SER A 897 -15.38 13.58 -21.53
CA SER A 897 -16.26 12.84 -22.43
C SER A 897 -16.33 13.43 -23.84
N GLY A 898 -15.71 14.59 -24.07
CA GLY A 898 -15.47 15.12 -25.41
C GLY A 898 -14.55 14.25 -26.28
N PHE A 899 -13.76 13.36 -25.68
CA PHE A 899 -12.98 12.37 -26.43
C PHE A 899 -13.78 11.10 -26.78
N ASP A 900 -15.01 10.95 -26.29
CA ASP A 900 -15.84 9.78 -26.55
C ASP A 900 -16.64 9.93 -27.85
N TYR A 901 -16.12 9.34 -28.93
CA TYR A 901 -16.72 9.33 -30.27
C TYR A 901 -18.15 8.75 -30.33
N ASN A 902 -18.52 7.86 -29.40
CA ASN A 902 -19.86 7.26 -29.35
C ASN A 902 -20.93 8.24 -28.85
N ARG A 903 -20.57 9.21 -28.01
CA ARG A 903 -21.51 10.26 -27.57
C ARG A 903 -21.76 11.32 -28.65
N GLU A 904 -20.84 11.48 -29.60
CA GLU A 904 -20.94 12.49 -30.68
C GLU A 904 -21.37 11.92 -32.05
N GLY A 905 -21.58 10.60 -32.18
CA GLY A 905 -22.03 9.99 -33.45
C GLY A 905 -21.00 10.05 -34.59
N LYS A 906 -19.72 10.19 -34.27
CA LYS A 906 -18.61 10.19 -35.24
C LYS A 906 -18.07 8.75 -35.37
N ALA A 907 -18.19 8.15 -36.55
CA ALA A 907 -17.63 6.82 -36.82
C ALA A 907 -16.09 6.88 -36.88
N TYR A 908 -15.42 5.87 -36.30
CA TYR A 908 -13.98 5.65 -36.52
C TYR A 908 -13.73 5.32 -37.99
N ASP A 909 -12.84 6.05 -38.65
CA ASP A 909 -12.36 5.67 -39.98
C ASP A 909 -11.39 4.48 -39.84
N ALA A 910 -11.87 3.29 -40.17
CA ALA A 910 -11.13 2.03 -40.06
C ALA A 910 -9.93 1.93 -41.03
N ASN A 911 -9.66 2.96 -41.83
CA ASN A 911 -8.61 2.97 -42.85
C ASN A 911 -7.27 3.55 -42.41
N ILE A 912 -7.01 3.71 -41.10
CA ILE A 912 -5.64 3.95 -40.62
C ILE A 912 -4.87 2.62 -40.71
N HIS A 913 -4.44 2.29 -41.94
CA HIS A 913 -3.47 1.24 -42.19
C HIS A 913 -2.11 1.67 -41.61
N ILE A 914 -1.63 0.92 -40.62
CA ILE A 914 -0.24 0.92 -40.15
C ILE A 914 0.44 -0.32 -40.70
#